data_AF-A0A2V8SHN2-F1
#
_entry.id   AF-A0A2V8SHN2-F1
#
_cell.length_a   1.000
_cell.length_b   1.000
_cell.length_c   1.000
_cell.angle_alpha   90.00
_cell.angle_beta   90.00
_cell.angle_gamma   90.00
#
_symmetry.space_group_name_H-M   'P 1'
#
loop_
_entity.id
_entity.type
_entity.pdbx_description
1 polymer ?
#
loop_
_entity_poly.entity_id
_entity_poly.type
_entity_poly.pdbx_seq_one_letter_code
_entity_poly.pdbx_strand_id
1 'polypeptide(L)'
;MVRLDPGPHKATLLKPFHRQSRAEFCSACHKVHLDVPVNHYRWFRGFDEYDAWQGSGVSGQGARAFYYPPKPKDCADCHMPLVRSHDQGNAGGLVHSHRFPAANTAVPFVNHDAEQLRVTQEFLTAGILTVDIFAASPAAPGAKASEAAPPTDRPAAPEAAEPRAASLIGEEPGAGTGPAAGGAAAAGRRAGAAPAVAVAPLDRAAPFLRPGGLYRFDVVARTRGVGHAFPGGTIDAFDVWLELKAEDATGRVLYWSGFVEQGGAGPVEAGAHRYRSLLIDEHGNEINKRNAWAARALVYARVIPPGAADVGRFRVAIPQGARGPITLTARMNYRKFSWYNTRFSFAGMRDPAVARPAVAPGFDDGPFLFTGDTSGVSGGIKAIPDPPTVVIAQDRVTLPLVSGPGGAGGLARAAVPVPQPFDRERWNDYGIGMLLQGDLVAARAAFERVTEIDPRYADGFVNLGRVLVQEGDHETALPLLERALGIAPDLASAHYFLALALKARGRYDAALEHLRAAAARFPRDKVVRDQIGRILFLQRRGQEAIAEFEKALLVDPEDLTAHYNLMLCHRALGDERAERREEALYTRFKADEAAQAITGSYRRLNPEANLERQPIHEHANRYSAPAAASARGAARAPARAFAPEARAGERGAGQ
;
A
#
# COMPACT_ATOMS: atom_id res chain seq x y z
N MET A 1 -44.82 -14.98 -0.76
CA MET A 1 -43.94 -16.01 -0.15
C MET A 1 -43.22 -15.50 1.08
N VAL A 2 -42.40 -14.45 1.01
CA VAL A 2 -41.69 -13.89 2.20
C VAL A 2 -42.63 -13.53 3.36
N ARG A 3 -43.81 -12.95 3.07
CA ARG A 3 -44.85 -12.57 4.06
C ARG A 3 -45.61 -13.74 4.67
N LEU A 4 -45.70 -14.86 3.94
CA LEU A 4 -46.63 -15.95 4.27
C LEU A 4 -45.93 -17.03 5.10
N ASP A 5 -44.67 -17.32 4.76
CA ASP A 5 -43.83 -18.24 5.53
C ASP A 5 -42.34 -17.90 5.30
N PRO A 6 -41.73 -17.04 6.15
CA PRO A 6 -40.36 -16.59 5.97
C PRO A 6 -39.32 -17.69 6.24
N GLY A 7 -39.69 -18.74 6.98
CA GLY A 7 -38.78 -19.85 7.33
C GLY A 7 -38.28 -20.62 6.12
N PRO A 8 -39.17 -21.22 5.30
CA PRO A 8 -38.82 -21.91 4.07
C PRO A 8 -38.12 -21.01 3.06
N HIS A 9 -38.59 -19.77 2.88
CA HIS A 9 -37.95 -18.82 1.97
C HIS A 9 -36.49 -18.54 2.35
N LYS A 10 -36.23 -18.33 3.65
CA LYS A 10 -34.88 -18.18 4.21
C LYS A 10 -34.05 -19.46 4.05
N ALA A 11 -34.63 -20.64 4.29
CA ALA A 11 -33.92 -21.91 4.16
C ALA A 11 -33.53 -22.22 2.70
N THR A 12 -34.41 -21.90 1.75
CA THR A 12 -34.18 -22.12 0.31
C THR A 12 -33.16 -21.15 -0.26
N LEU A 13 -33.24 -19.85 0.07
CA LEU A 13 -32.37 -18.83 -0.55
C LEU A 13 -31.10 -18.53 0.25
N LEU A 14 -31.12 -18.59 1.59
CA LEU A 14 -29.95 -18.35 2.43
C LEU A 14 -29.34 -19.66 2.93
N LYS A 15 -28.60 -20.34 2.04
CA LYS A 15 -27.76 -21.50 2.41
C LYS A 15 -26.83 -21.15 3.60
N PRO A 16 -26.45 -22.13 4.44
CA PRO A 16 -25.56 -21.89 5.59
C PRO A 16 -24.31 -21.09 5.26
N PHE A 17 -23.68 -21.33 4.10
CA PHE A 17 -22.51 -20.59 3.60
C PHE A 17 -22.71 -19.07 3.59
N HIS A 18 -23.86 -18.57 3.12
CA HIS A 18 -24.16 -17.12 3.10
C HIS A 18 -24.25 -16.48 4.48
N ARG A 19 -24.40 -17.28 5.54
CA ARG A 19 -24.62 -16.81 6.92
C ARG A 19 -23.42 -17.07 7.82
N GLN A 20 -22.77 -18.22 7.65
CA GLN A 20 -21.67 -18.71 8.47
C GLN A 20 -20.29 -18.33 7.92
N SER A 21 -20.21 -18.06 6.62
CA SER A 21 -18.97 -17.78 5.89
C SER A 21 -19.14 -16.55 5.00
N ARG A 22 -19.65 -15.46 5.59
CA ARG A 22 -20.01 -14.22 4.87
C ARG A 22 -18.81 -13.65 4.11
N ALA A 23 -17.62 -13.66 4.72
CA ALA A 23 -16.41 -13.17 4.06
C ALA A 23 -15.99 -14.06 2.88
N GLU A 24 -16.08 -15.38 3.01
CA GLU A 24 -15.83 -16.32 1.90
C GLU A 24 -16.90 -16.20 0.79
N PHE A 25 -18.14 -15.84 1.14
CA PHE A 25 -19.14 -15.50 0.13
C PHE A 25 -18.76 -14.21 -0.61
N CYS A 26 -18.34 -13.17 0.10
CA CYS A 26 -17.85 -11.93 -0.50
C CYS A 26 -16.59 -12.15 -1.35
N SER A 27 -15.71 -13.09 -0.99
CA SER A 27 -14.47 -13.36 -1.73
C SER A 27 -14.71 -13.87 -3.14
N ALA A 28 -15.85 -14.50 -3.42
CA ALA A 28 -16.24 -14.91 -4.77
C ALA A 28 -16.29 -13.74 -5.78
N CYS A 29 -16.43 -12.50 -5.29
CA CYS A 29 -16.37 -11.28 -6.10
C CYS A 29 -15.26 -10.31 -5.68
N HIS A 30 -14.66 -10.48 -4.51
CA HIS A 30 -13.64 -9.57 -3.95
C HIS A 30 -12.23 -10.17 -3.86
N LYS A 31 -12.05 -11.39 -4.35
CA LYS A 31 -10.76 -11.98 -4.72
C LYS A 31 -10.80 -12.26 -6.21
N VAL A 32 -10.27 -11.33 -7.00
CA VAL A 32 -10.47 -11.28 -8.45
C VAL A 32 -9.14 -11.50 -9.16
N HIS A 33 -9.18 -12.22 -10.27
CA HIS A 33 -8.07 -12.40 -11.19
C HIS A 33 -8.52 -12.25 -12.64
N LEU A 34 -7.56 -12.00 -13.53
CA LEU A 34 -7.73 -12.08 -14.98
C LEU A 34 -6.98 -13.32 -15.45
N ASP A 35 -7.66 -14.21 -16.16
CA ASP A 35 -7.05 -15.43 -16.71
C ASP A 35 -6.86 -15.32 -18.23
N VAL A 36 -6.11 -16.26 -18.81
CA VAL A 36 -5.76 -16.32 -20.24
C VAL A 36 -6.96 -16.08 -21.17
N PRO A 37 -8.17 -16.62 -20.94
CA PRO A 37 -9.31 -16.37 -21.81
C PRO A 37 -9.77 -14.90 -21.86
N VAL A 38 -9.44 -14.09 -20.84
CA VAL A 38 -9.84 -12.68 -20.73
C VAL A 38 -8.74 -11.73 -21.22
N ASN A 39 -7.47 -12.02 -20.92
CA ASN A 39 -6.35 -11.11 -21.20
C ASN A 39 -5.39 -11.59 -22.29
N HIS A 40 -5.58 -12.81 -22.81
CA HIS A 40 -4.75 -13.46 -23.81
C HIS A 40 -3.25 -13.52 -23.44
N TYR A 41 -2.94 -13.57 -22.15
CA TYR A 41 -1.57 -13.51 -21.64
C TYR A 41 -1.32 -14.58 -20.57
N ARG A 42 -1.83 -14.41 -19.35
CA ARG A 42 -1.60 -15.33 -18.23
C ARG A 42 -2.58 -15.07 -17.09
N TRP A 43 -2.55 -15.93 -16.08
CA TRP A 43 -3.21 -15.62 -14.82
C TRP A 43 -2.55 -14.41 -14.15
N PHE A 44 -3.35 -13.41 -13.81
CA PHE A 44 -2.92 -12.16 -13.22
C PHE A 44 -3.85 -11.80 -12.06
N ARG A 45 -3.31 -11.67 -10.85
CA ARG A 45 -4.09 -11.25 -9.68
C ARG A 45 -4.60 -9.82 -9.90
N GLY A 46 -5.91 -9.64 -9.80
CA GLY A 46 -6.57 -8.34 -9.86
C GLY A 46 -6.46 -7.66 -8.50
N PHE A 47 -7.58 -7.60 -7.78
CA PHE A 47 -7.59 -7.14 -6.39
C PHE A 47 -8.00 -8.27 -5.46
N ASP A 48 -7.50 -8.23 -4.23
CA ASP A 48 -7.66 -9.28 -3.24
C ASP A 48 -7.88 -8.66 -1.86
N GLU A 49 -9.16 -8.46 -1.52
CA GLU A 49 -9.53 -7.97 -0.20
C GLU A 49 -9.68 -9.09 0.81
N TYR A 50 -9.94 -10.31 0.35
CA TYR A 50 -10.22 -11.43 1.24
C TYR A 50 -8.96 -11.87 1.96
N ASP A 51 -7.83 -12.09 1.26
CA ASP A 51 -6.60 -12.53 1.91
C ASP A 51 -6.09 -11.44 2.86
N ALA A 52 -6.13 -10.19 2.41
CA ALA A 52 -5.77 -9.01 3.20
C ALA A 52 -6.61 -8.88 4.47
N TRP A 53 -7.92 -9.14 4.38
CA TRP A 53 -8.79 -9.21 5.56
C TRP A 53 -8.48 -10.44 6.42
N GLN A 54 -8.33 -11.60 5.80
CA GLN A 54 -8.19 -12.88 6.47
C GLN A 54 -6.98 -12.89 7.40
N GLY A 55 -5.81 -12.46 6.94
CA GLY A 55 -4.62 -12.39 7.81
C GLY A 55 -4.55 -11.15 8.71
N SER A 56 -5.57 -10.28 8.69
CA SER A 56 -5.60 -9.10 9.56
C SER A 56 -5.98 -9.42 11.00
N GLY A 57 -5.73 -8.49 11.91
CA GLY A 57 -6.29 -8.56 13.26
C GLY A 57 -7.80 -8.33 13.27
N VAL A 58 -8.34 -7.66 12.24
CA VAL A 58 -9.78 -7.33 12.13
C VAL A 58 -10.62 -8.58 11.89
N SER A 59 -10.16 -9.53 11.09
CA SER A 59 -10.84 -10.83 10.92
C SER A 59 -10.83 -11.70 12.18
N GLY A 60 -9.89 -11.41 13.11
CA GLY A 60 -9.60 -12.29 14.23
C GLY A 60 -8.93 -13.61 13.82
N GLN A 61 -8.41 -13.72 12.59
CA GLN A 61 -7.77 -14.94 12.08
C GLN A 61 -6.25 -14.78 11.87
N GLY A 62 -5.72 -13.56 11.82
CA GLY A 62 -4.29 -13.32 11.68
C GLY A 62 -3.51 -13.34 13.00
N ALA A 63 -2.51 -14.19 13.13
CA ALA A 63 -1.64 -14.29 14.31
C ALA A 63 -0.55 -13.22 14.38
N ARG A 64 -0.34 -12.46 13.29
CA ARG A 64 0.83 -11.57 13.09
C ARG A 64 0.47 -10.10 12.99
N ALA A 65 -0.80 -9.76 13.20
CA ALA A 65 -1.28 -8.39 13.09
C ALA A 65 -0.63 -7.49 14.14
N PHE A 66 -0.44 -6.22 13.81
CA PHE A 66 0.09 -5.24 14.76
C PHE A 66 -0.97 -4.78 15.78
N TYR A 67 -2.25 -4.82 15.39
CA TYR A 67 -3.36 -4.41 16.25
C TYR A 67 -4.58 -5.30 16.02
N TYR A 68 -5.34 -5.50 17.10
CA TYR A 68 -6.58 -6.26 17.11
C TYR A 68 -7.72 -5.39 17.66
N PRO A 69 -8.87 -5.29 16.96
CA PRO A 69 -10.04 -4.66 17.54
C PRO A 69 -10.57 -5.51 18.72
N PRO A 70 -11.36 -4.92 19.64
CA PRO A 70 -11.95 -5.65 20.76
C PRO A 70 -12.83 -6.83 20.34
N LYS A 71 -13.43 -6.73 19.14
CA LYS A 71 -14.21 -7.79 18.51
C LYS A 71 -13.80 -7.91 17.04
N PRO A 72 -13.58 -9.13 16.55
CA PRO A 72 -13.44 -9.38 15.12
C PRO A 72 -14.65 -8.84 14.35
N LYS A 73 -14.42 -8.44 13.09
CA LYS A 73 -15.42 -7.92 12.17
C LYS A 73 -15.31 -8.60 10.82
N ASP A 74 -16.44 -8.74 10.14
CA ASP A 74 -16.51 -9.19 8.75
C ASP A 74 -16.83 -8.05 7.77
N CYS A 75 -16.92 -8.38 6.48
CA CYS A 75 -17.21 -7.41 5.43
C CYS A 75 -18.55 -6.67 5.62
N ALA A 76 -19.57 -7.34 6.16
CA ALA A 76 -20.90 -6.77 6.35
C ALA A 76 -20.94 -5.81 7.55
N ASP A 77 -20.14 -6.06 8.58
CA ASP A 77 -20.03 -5.15 9.73
C ASP A 77 -19.53 -3.75 9.32
N CYS A 78 -18.70 -3.68 8.27
CA CYS A 78 -18.16 -2.42 7.74
C CYS A 78 -18.98 -1.88 6.56
N HIS A 79 -19.34 -2.72 5.57
CA HIS A 79 -19.95 -2.26 4.32
C HIS A 79 -21.48 -2.37 4.28
N MET A 80 -22.09 -3.09 5.21
CA MET A 80 -23.54 -3.27 5.29
C MET A 80 -24.05 -2.99 6.72
N PRO A 81 -23.82 -1.80 7.29
CA PRO A 81 -24.16 -1.52 8.67
C PRO A 81 -25.67 -1.71 8.94
N LEU A 82 -26.02 -2.13 10.16
CA LEU A 82 -27.41 -2.24 10.58
C LEU A 82 -28.06 -0.86 10.64
N VAL A 83 -29.21 -0.71 9.98
CA VAL A 83 -30.02 0.50 9.98
C VAL A 83 -31.46 0.18 10.40
N ARG A 84 -32.13 1.15 11.01
CA ARG A 84 -33.55 1.02 11.35
C ARG A 84 -34.37 0.83 10.08
N SER A 85 -35.27 -0.14 10.11
CA SER A 85 -36.16 -0.42 9.00
C SER A 85 -37.47 -1.03 9.47
N HIS A 86 -38.54 -0.67 8.76
CA HIS A 86 -39.85 -1.27 8.88
C HIS A 86 -40.09 -2.35 7.79
N ASP A 87 -39.06 -2.69 7.01
CA ASP A 87 -39.09 -3.79 6.05
C ASP A 87 -39.43 -5.11 6.76
N GLN A 88 -40.21 -5.97 6.14
CA GLN A 88 -40.62 -7.25 6.72
C GLN A 88 -39.48 -8.23 6.94
N GLY A 89 -38.36 -8.05 6.24
CA GLY A 89 -37.11 -8.77 6.50
C GLY A 89 -36.32 -8.27 7.71
N ASN A 90 -36.81 -7.26 8.44
CA ASN A 90 -36.12 -6.74 9.62
C ASN A 90 -36.05 -7.76 10.76
N ALA A 91 -34.94 -7.75 11.48
CA ALA A 91 -34.78 -8.47 12.73
C ALA A 91 -34.64 -7.43 13.87
N GLY A 92 -35.65 -7.35 14.75
CA GLY A 92 -35.64 -6.41 15.86
C GLY A 92 -35.68 -4.93 15.42
N GLY A 93 -36.34 -4.62 14.30
CA GLY A 93 -36.41 -3.28 13.72
C GLY A 93 -35.18 -2.86 12.91
N LEU A 94 -34.24 -3.78 12.65
CA LEU A 94 -32.99 -3.52 11.95
C LEU A 94 -32.82 -4.38 10.69
N VAL A 95 -32.19 -3.82 9.67
CA VAL A 95 -31.72 -4.54 8.46
C VAL A 95 -30.29 -4.12 8.15
N HIS A 96 -29.53 -5.01 7.50
CA HIS A 96 -28.25 -4.63 6.91
C HIS A 96 -28.48 -3.68 5.73
N SER A 97 -27.85 -2.51 5.78
CA SER A 97 -27.94 -1.50 4.73
C SER A 97 -27.27 -1.98 3.45
N HIS A 98 -27.96 -1.80 2.31
CA HIS A 98 -27.43 -2.06 0.97
C HIS A 98 -26.91 -0.78 0.30
N ARG A 99 -26.63 0.28 1.08
CA ARG A 99 -26.07 1.54 0.56
C ARG A 99 -24.58 1.47 0.27
N PHE A 100 -23.84 0.52 0.84
CA PHE A 100 -22.39 0.34 0.63
C PHE A 100 -21.58 1.66 0.70
N PRO A 101 -21.52 2.29 1.89
CA PRO A 101 -21.02 3.67 2.07
C PRO A 101 -19.53 3.88 1.77
N ALA A 102 -18.79 2.86 1.33
CA ALA A 102 -17.36 2.96 1.02
C ALA A 102 -17.05 2.81 -0.49
N ALA A 103 -18.05 2.62 -1.34
CA ALA A 103 -17.80 2.13 -2.69
C ALA A 103 -17.42 3.24 -3.69
N ASN A 104 -18.15 4.37 -3.67
CA ASN A 104 -18.10 5.31 -4.79
C ASN A 104 -18.70 6.70 -4.46
N THR A 105 -17.88 7.76 -4.43
CA THR A 105 -18.39 9.15 -4.33
C THR A 105 -18.82 9.74 -5.68
N ALA A 106 -18.27 9.23 -6.79
CA ALA A 106 -18.53 9.76 -8.13
C ALA A 106 -19.93 9.42 -8.64
N VAL A 107 -20.42 8.20 -8.44
CA VAL A 107 -21.75 7.76 -8.89
C VAL A 107 -22.89 8.56 -8.24
N PRO A 108 -22.98 8.72 -6.91
CA PRO A 108 -24.02 9.56 -6.32
C PRO A 108 -23.86 11.03 -6.73
N PHE A 109 -22.62 11.53 -6.87
CA PHE A 109 -22.36 12.89 -7.35
C PHE A 109 -22.93 13.14 -8.76
N VAL A 110 -22.63 12.29 -9.74
CA VAL A 110 -23.12 12.47 -11.12
C VAL A 110 -24.62 12.25 -11.25
N ASN A 111 -25.26 11.59 -10.29
CA ASN A 111 -26.71 11.38 -10.26
C ASN A 111 -27.47 12.39 -9.37
N HIS A 112 -26.78 13.37 -8.79
CA HIS A 112 -27.35 14.33 -7.83
C HIS A 112 -27.96 13.67 -6.57
N ASP A 113 -27.48 12.49 -6.17
CA ASP A 113 -27.89 11.81 -4.94
C ASP A 113 -27.07 12.36 -3.76
N ALA A 114 -27.55 13.48 -3.21
CA ALA A 114 -26.90 14.15 -2.09
C ALA A 114 -26.88 13.30 -0.82
N GLU A 115 -27.87 12.43 -0.61
CA GLU A 115 -27.95 11.61 0.59
C GLU A 115 -26.90 10.51 0.59
N GLN A 116 -26.79 9.76 -0.50
CA GLN A 116 -25.78 8.72 -0.65
C GLN A 116 -24.37 9.31 -0.69
N LEU A 117 -24.18 10.47 -1.33
CA LEU A 117 -22.89 11.17 -1.32
C LEU A 117 -22.48 11.53 0.12
N ARG A 118 -23.38 12.13 0.91
CA ARG A 118 -23.12 12.47 2.31
C ARG A 118 -22.78 11.23 3.13
N VAL A 119 -23.57 10.17 3.02
CA VAL A 119 -23.32 8.90 3.73
C VAL A 119 -21.94 8.32 3.37
N THR A 120 -21.53 8.42 2.11
CA THR A 120 -20.22 7.94 1.65
C THR A 120 -19.08 8.79 2.20
N GLN A 121 -19.24 10.12 2.20
CA GLN A 121 -18.25 11.04 2.76
C GLN A 121 -18.09 10.87 4.27
N GLU A 122 -19.19 10.74 5.01
CA GLU A 122 -19.17 10.48 6.45
C GLU A 122 -18.47 9.17 6.79
N PHE A 123 -18.68 8.12 5.99
CA PHE A 123 -17.96 6.86 6.18
C PHE A 123 -16.45 7.00 5.96
N LEU A 124 -16.05 7.70 4.88
CA LEU A 124 -14.64 7.96 4.59
C LEU A 124 -13.97 8.82 5.67
N THR A 125 -14.70 9.73 6.32
CA THR A 125 -14.16 10.62 7.36
C THR A 125 -14.43 10.14 8.79
N ALA A 126 -14.96 8.92 8.97
CA ALA A 126 -15.28 8.33 10.27
C ALA A 126 -14.04 7.90 11.11
N GLY A 127 -12.87 8.48 10.86
CA GLY A 127 -11.61 8.10 11.51
C GLY A 127 -11.08 6.73 11.08
N ILE A 128 -11.40 6.30 9.86
CA ILE A 128 -10.89 5.03 9.31
C ILE A 128 -9.38 5.05 9.04
N LEU A 129 -8.78 6.24 9.02
CA LEU A 129 -7.35 6.49 8.84
C LEU A 129 -6.96 7.74 9.65
N THR A 130 -5.71 7.79 10.11
CA THR A 130 -5.10 8.98 10.71
C THR A 130 -3.85 9.40 9.94
N VAL A 131 -3.56 10.70 9.98
CA VAL A 131 -2.32 11.30 9.45
C VAL A 131 -1.62 11.98 10.63
N ASP A 132 -0.29 11.89 10.69
CA ASP A 132 0.54 12.51 11.73
C ASP A 132 1.83 13.04 11.11
N ILE A 133 2.06 14.35 11.16
CA ILE A 133 3.33 14.99 10.79
C ILE A 133 4.31 14.73 11.94
N PHE A 134 4.90 13.54 11.91
CA PHE A 134 5.48 12.92 13.09
C PHE A 134 6.90 13.38 13.38
N ALA A 135 7.77 13.40 12.37
CA ALA A 135 9.20 13.61 12.56
C ALA A 135 9.81 14.60 11.57
N ALA A 136 10.88 15.27 11.99
CA ALA A 136 11.73 16.05 11.09
C ALA A 136 13.22 15.82 11.33
N SER A 137 14.00 15.91 10.26
CA SER A 137 15.46 15.88 10.31
C SER A 137 16.05 16.93 9.36
N PRO A 138 17.27 17.43 9.61
CA PRO A 138 18.04 18.11 8.58
C PRO A 138 18.17 17.23 7.34
N ALA A 139 18.07 17.83 6.16
CA ALA A 139 18.32 17.16 4.90
C ALA A 139 19.62 17.70 4.28
N ALA A 140 20.48 16.81 3.79
CA ALA A 140 21.74 17.20 3.16
C ALA A 140 21.48 17.97 1.84
N PRO A 141 22.24 19.05 1.54
CA PRO A 141 22.19 19.70 0.24
C PRO A 141 22.71 18.74 -0.84
N GLY A 142 21.80 17.99 -1.48
CA GLY A 142 22.04 17.23 -2.69
C GLY A 142 22.95 16.01 -2.58
N ALA A 143 22.37 14.83 -2.34
CA ALA A 143 22.51 13.84 -3.40
C ALA A 143 21.63 14.36 -4.54
N LYS A 144 22.22 14.76 -5.66
CA LYS A 144 21.46 15.13 -6.87
C LYS A 144 20.40 14.04 -7.08
N ALA A 145 19.13 14.43 -7.24
CA ALA A 145 18.19 13.58 -7.97
C ALA A 145 18.93 13.23 -9.27
N SER A 146 19.24 11.96 -9.49
CA SER A 146 20.14 11.57 -10.58
C SER A 146 19.59 12.12 -11.89
N GLU A 147 20.26 13.14 -12.44
CA GLU A 147 20.34 13.27 -13.88
C GLU A 147 20.87 11.92 -14.34
N ALA A 148 20.02 11.16 -15.05
CA ALA A 148 20.42 9.93 -15.68
C ALA A 148 21.59 10.28 -16.61
N ALA A 149 22.82 9.95 -16.19
CA ALA A 149 23.93 9.84 -17.11
C ALA A 149 23.52 8.81 -18.17
N PRO A 150 23.78 9.04 -19.46
CA PRO A 150 23.47 8.06 -20.50
C PRO A 150 24.18 6.75 -20.15
N PRO A 151 23.51 5.59 -20.32
CA PRO A 151 24.09 4.31 -19.95
C PRO A 151 25.34 4.08 -20.80
N THR A 152 26.49 3.94 -20.15
CA THR A 152 27.66 3.36 -20.79
C THR A 152 27.43 1.85 -20.89
N ASP A 153 27.57 1.32 -22.10
CA ASP A 153 27.43 -0.10 -22.42
C ASP A 153 28.40 -0.95 -21.60
N ARG A 154 27.90 -1.54 -20.50
CA ARG A 154 28.40 -2.81 -19.94
C ARG A 154 27.39 -3.38 -18.92
N PRO A 155 26.91 -4.62 -19.11
CA PRO A 155 25.91 -5.21 -18.23
C PRO A 155 26.57 -5.71 -16.94
N ALA A 156 26.40 -4.98 -15.85
CA ALA A 156 26.42 -5.56 -14.51
C ALA A 156 24.98 -5.95 -14.17
N ALA A 157 24.74 -7.22 -13.84
CA ALA A 157 23.41 -7.75 -13.54
C ALA A 157 22.77 -6.95 -12.38
N PRO A 158 21.63 -6.28 -12.60
CA PRO A 158 20.91 -5.64 -11.50
C PRO A 158 20.09 -6.70 -10.76
N GLU A 159 20.29 -6.82 -9.45
CA GLU A 159 19.35 -7.51 -8.56
C GLU A 159 18.00 -6.80 -8.67
N ALA A 160 17.08 -7.41 -9.40
CA ALA A 160 15.73 -6.92 -9.61
C ALA A 160 14.90 -7.20 -8.36
N ALA A 161 14.91 -6.27 -7.40
CA ALA A 161 13.87 -6.26 -6.36
C ALA A 161 12.53 -5.91 -7.01
N GLU A 162 11.57 -6.83 -6.89
CA GLU A 162 10.19 -6.66 -7.33
C GLU A 162 9.55 -5.42 -6.67
N PRO A 163 8.67 -4.68 -7.37
CA PRO A 163 7.60 -4.01 -6.66
C PRO A 163 6.70 -5.13 -6.13
N ARG A 164 6.87 -5.51 -4.86
CA ARG A 164 5.98 -6.45 -4.21
C ARG A 164 4.55 -5.93 -4.41
N ALA A 165 3.73 -6.63 -5.19
CA ALA A 165 2.30 -6.60 -4.90
C ALA A 165 2.25 -7.07 -3.46
N ALA A 166 1.99 -6.14 -2.53
CA ALA A 166 2.00 -6.45 -1.12
C ALA A 166 1.12 -7.69 -0.96
N SER A 167 1.74 -8.83 -0.65
CA SER A 167 1.05 -9.80 0.15
C SER A 167 0.75 -9.04 1.44
N LEU A 168 -0.50 -8.61 1.54
CA LEU A 168 -0.95 -7.57 2.46
C LEU A 168 -0.86 -8.00 3.92
N ILE A 169 -0.46 -9.24 4.17
CA ILE A 169 0.06 -9.70 5.46
C ILE A 169 1.36 -10.47 5.22
N GLY A 170 2.48 -9.75 5.09
CA GLY A 170 3.84 -10.28 5.15
C GLY A 170 3.98 -11.75 4.74
N GLU A 171 3.67 -12.11 3.50
CA GLU A 171 4.34 -13.26 2.92
C GLU A 171 5.79 -12.84 2.77
N GLU A 172 6.61 -13.30 3.71
CA GLU A 172 8.03 -13.45 3.47
C GLU A 172 8.20 -14.18 2.14
N PRO A 173 9.08 -13.73 1.23
CA PRO A 173 9.33 -14.46 0.00
C PRO A 173 9.61 -15.91 0.34
N GLY A 174 8.85 -16.82 -0.28
CA GLY A 174 9.16 -18.24 -0.25
C GLY A 174 10.62 -18.36 -0.63
N ALA A 175 11.46 -18.79 0.33
CA ALA A 175 12.84 -19.16 0.07
C ALA A 175 12.80 -20.33 -0.92
N GLY A 176 12.83 -20.02 -2.21
CA GLY A 176 12.95 -20.99 -3.28
C GLY A 176 14.22 -21.79 -3.07
N THR A 177 14.12 -23.10 -3.19
CA THR A 177 15.25 -24.03 -3.16
C THR A 177 16.14 -23.80 -4.37
N GLY A 178 17.10 -22.88 -4.25
CA GLY A 178 18.37 -22.91 -4.97
C GLY A 178 19.48 -23.23 -3.97
N PRO A 179 20.60 -23.87 -4.39
CA PRO A 179 21.70 -24.11 -3.49
C PRO A 179 22.15 -22.78 -2.91
N ALA A 180 22.33 -22.75 -1.59
CA ALA A 180 22.86 -21.62 -0.87
C ALA A 180 24.25 -21.28 -1.43
N ALA A 181 24.28 -20.35 -2.39
CA ALA A 181 25.49 -19.61 -2.70
C ALA A 181 25.65 -18.62 -1.55
N GLY A 182 26.50 -18.98 -0.60
CA GLY A 182 26.97 -18.09 0.46
C GLY A 182 27.66 -16.88 -0.16
N GLY A 183 26.88 -15.86 -0.49
CA GLY A 183 27.33 -14.48 -0.59
C GLY A 183 27.07 -13.83 0.75
N ALA A 184 27.94 -14.06 1.72
CA ALA A 184 28.07 -13.13 2.82
C ALA A 184 28.41 -11.78 2.19
N ALA A 185 27.40 -10.92 1.99
CA ALA A 185 27.65 -9.50 1.92
C ALA A 185 28.15 -9.17 3.32
N ALA A 186 29.46 -9.28 3.48
CA ALA A 186 30.16 -8.72 4.61
C ALA A 186 29.75 -7.26 4.61
N ALA A 187 28.79 -6.94 5.47
CA ALA A 187 28.55 -5.61 5.96
C ALA A 187 29.88 -5.21 6.58
N GLY A 188 30.76 -4.63 5.76
CA GLY A 188 31.91 -3.91 6.24
C GLY A 188 31.33 -2.93 7.23
N ARG A 189 31.58 -3.18 8.52
CA ARG A 189 31.31 -2.24 9.59
C ARG A 189 32.04 -0.96 9.23
N ARG A 190 31.37 -0.07 8.50
CA ARG A 190 31.68 1.35 8.55
C ARG A 190 31.24 1.79 9.93
N ALA A 191 32.19 1.74 10.86
CA ALA A 191 32.14 2.61 12.01
C ALA A 191 31.99 4.05 11.49
N GLY A 192 30.94 4.75 11.94
CA GLY A 192 30.81 6.19 11.77
C GLY A 192 29.69 6.67 10.84
N ALA A 193 28.44 6.54 11.29
CA ALA A 193 27.47 7.64 11.36
C ALA A 193 26.25 7.15 12.14
N ALA A 194 26.02 7.69 13.35
CA ALA A 194 24.75 7.49 14.03
C ALA A 194 23.61 7.96 13.09
N PRO A 195 22.49 7.21 12.96
CA PRO A 195 21.38 7.65 12.13
C PRO A 195 20.98 9.07 12.55
N ALA A 196 20.86 9.96 11.57
CA ALA A 196 20.54 11.37 11.79
C ALA A 196 19.27 11.44 12.65
N VAL A 197 19.43 11.95 13.87
CA VAL A 197 18.44 11.90 14.92
C VAL A 197 17.19 12.68 14.49
N ALA A 198 16.14 11.95 14.10
CA ALA A 198 14.83 12.51 13.85
C ALA A 198 14.30 13.15 15.13
N VAL A 199 13.84 14.40 15.04
CA VAL A 199 13.12 15.05 16.14
C VAL A 199 11.65 14.67 16.02
N ALA A 200 11.15 13.94 17.01
CA ALA A 200 9.79 13.43 17.06
C ALA A 200 9.35 13.21 18.52
N PRO A 201 8.04 13.22 18.80
CA PRO A 201 6.99 13.73 17.92
C PRO A 201 7.07 15.26 17.78
N LEU A 202 6.82 15.81 16.59
CA LEU A 202 7.12 17.22 16.29
C LEU A 202 6.34 18.25 17.11
N ASP A 203 5.05 17.99 17.35
CA ASP A 203 4.18 18.79 18.20
C ASP A 203 4.60 18.79 19.69
N ARG A 204 5.35 17.78 20.11
CA ARG A 204 5.86 17.64 21.48
C ARG A 204 7.26 18.20 21.64
N ALA A 205 8.14 17.91 20.69
CA ALA A 205 9.53 18.34 20.71
C ALA A 205 9.72 19.79 20.26
N ALA A 206 8.70 20.38 19.61
CA ALA A 206 8.62 21.79 19.21
C ALA A 206 9.95 22.35 18.65
N PRO A 207 10.59 21.69 17.66
CA PRO A 207 11.82 22.19 17.08
C PRO A 207 11.58 23.51 16.35
N PHE A 208 12.63 24.30 16.17
CA PHE A 208 12.58 25.50 15.35
C PHE A 208 13.31 25.32 14.02
N LEU A 209 12.77 25.96 12.98
CA LEU A 209 13.33 26.02 11.65
C LEU A 209 14.20 27.27 11.49
N ARG A 210 15.08 27.25 10.49
CA ARG A 210 15.93 28.39 10.10
C ARG A 210 15.71 28.74 8.62
N PRO A 211 15.69 30.04 8.28
CA PRO A 211 15.75 30.47 6.89
C PRO A 211 16.98 29.90 6.17
N GLY A 212 16.82 29.49 4.91
CA GLY A 212 17.83 28.79 4.12
C GLY A 212 18.02 27.30 4.48
N GLY A 213 17.32 26.79 5.50
CA GLY A 213 17.40 25.39 5.91
C GLY A 213 16.69 24.45 4.94
N LEU A 214 17.20 23.22 4.84
CA LEU A 214 16.58 22.12 4.12
C LEU A 214 16.25 21.02 5.13
N TYR A 215 14.99 20.59 5.14
CA TYR A 215 14.48 19.65 6.12
C TYR A 215 13.73 18.52 5.45
N ARG A 216 13.83 17.31 6.00
CA ARG A 216 12.95 16.19 5.68
C ARG A 216 11.87 16.12 6.75
N PHE A 217 10.61 16.02 6.32
CA PHE A 217 9.46 15.77 7.18
C PHE A 217 8.88 14.40 6.87
N ASP A 218 8.69 13.59 7.90
CA ASP A 218 8.11 12.26 7.78
C ASP A 218 6.67 12.32 8.28
N VAL A 219 5.74 11.98 7.39
CA VAL A 219 4.29 12.01 7.64
C VAL A 219 3.79 10.56 7.67
N VAL A 220 3.24 10.14 8.80
CA VAL A 220 2.72 8.80 9.01
C VAL A 220 1.24 8.75 8.64
N ALA A 221 0.87 7.84 7.75
CA ALA A 221 -0.52 7.51 7.43
C ALA A 221 -0.86 6.12 8.00
N ARG A 222 -1.87 6.04 8.87
CA ARG A 222 -2.19 4.84 9.65
C ARG A 222 -3.64 4.44 9.47
N THR A 223 -3.92 3.20 9.04
CA THR A 223 -5.29 2.68 8.97
C THR A 223 -5.88 2.46 10.37
N ARG A 224 -7.18 2.60 10.64
CA ARG A 224 -7.74 2.29 11.98
C ARG A 224 -9.00 1.45 11.88
N GLY A 225 -9.90 1.90 11.02
CA GLY A 225 -11.17 1.25 10.75
C GLY A 225 -11.21 0.37 9.51
N VAL A 226 -10.05 0.07 8.89
CA VAL A 226 -9.97 -0.68 7.64
C VAL A 226 -9.60 -2.14 7.93
N GLY A 227 -10.44 -3.07 7.45
CA GLY A 227 -10.26 -4.51 7.64
C GLY A 227 -9.35 -5.18 6.62
N HIS A 228 -9.08 -4.53 5.50
CA HIS A 228 -8.22 -4.99 4.40
C HIS A 228 -7.22 -3.87 4.02
N ALA A 229 -6.58 -3.97 2.86
CA ALA A 229 -5.68 -2.93 2.36
C ALA A 229 -6.40 -1.60 2.13
N PHE A 230 -5.74 -0.49 2.46
CA PHE A 230 -6.20 0.85 2.11
C PHE A 230 -5.28 1.51 1.09
N PRO A 231 -5.80 2.09 0.00
CA PRO A 231 -7.17 1.90 -0.48
C PRO A 231 -7.39 0.45 -0.96
N GLY A 232 -8.65 0.02 -1.00
CA GLY A 232 -9.06 -1.28 -1.53
C GLY A 232 -9.78 -1.16 -2.87
N GLY A 233 -9.98 -2.29 -3.54
CA GLY A 233 -10.64 -2.44 -4.83
C GLY A 233 -9.70 -2.20 -6.00
N THR A 234 -10.23 -1.67 -7.09
CA THR A 234 -9.48 -1.35 -8.32
C THR A 234 -8.71 -0.04 -8.15
N ILE A 235 -7.65 -0.06 -7.37
CA ILE A 235 -6.83 1.11 -6.99
C ILE A 235 -6.02 1.70 -8.15
N ASP A 236 -6.06 1.09 -9.33
CA ASP A 236 -5.62 1.64 -10.61
C ASP A 236 -6.56 2.73 -11.15
N ALA A 237 -7.82 2.75 -10.68
CA ALA A 237 -8.89 3.50 -11.33
C ALA A 237 -9.27 4.79 -10.62
N PHE A 238 -8.66 5.15 -9.49
CA PHE A 238 -9.01 6.34 -8.72
C PHE A 238 -7.80 6.93 -7.99
N ASP A 239 -7.93 8.18 -7.53
CA ASP A 239 -6.81 8.91 -6.95
C ASP A 239 -6.90 8.89 -5.42
N VAL A 240 -5.86 8.35 -4.77
CA VAL A 240 -5.63 8.46 -3.32
C VAL A 240 -4.19 8.89 -3.11
N TRP A 241 -3.98 9.96 -2.36
CA TRP A 241 -2.64 10.53 -2.20
C TRP A 241 -2.47 11.23 -0.86
N LEU A 242 -1.22 11.22 -0.38
CA LEU A 242 -0.79 12.00 0.77
C LEU A 242 -0.22 13.33 0.28
N GLU A 243 -0.87 14.41 0.66
CA GLU A 243 -0.47 15.78 0.37
C GLU A 243 0.30 16.37 1.56
N LEU A 244 1.34 17.16 1.29
CA LEU A 244 1.97 18.04 2.27
C LEU A 244 2.12 19.45 1.70
N LYS A 245 1.63 20.44 2.45
CA LYS A 245 1.74 21.86 2.14
C LYS A 245 2.45 22.59 3.28
N ALA A 246 3.43 23.44 2.95
CA ALA A 246 4.09 24.33 3.89
C ALA A 246 3.81 25.80 3.54
N GLU A 247 3.37 26.58 4.52
CA GLU A 247 3.03 27.99 4.39
C GLU A 247 3.76 28.80 5.45
N ASP A 248 4.20 30.01 5.10
CA ASP A 248 4.76 30.96 6.06
C ASP A 248 3.64 31.79 6.74
N ALA A 249 4.00 32.65 7.70
CA ALA A 249 3.03 33.45 8.45
C ALA A 249 2.24 34.48 7.60
N THR A 250 2.66 34.74 6.36
CA THR A 250 1.93 35.60 5.42
C THR A 250 0.93 34.82 4.56
N GLY A 251 0.89 33.49 4.69
CA GLY A 251 0.12 32.61 3.82
C GLY A 251 0.83 32.31 2.49
N ARG A 252 2.10 32.70 2.34
CA ARG A 252 2.89 32.34 1.17
C ARG A 252 3.23 30.86 1.23
N VAL A 253 2.87 30.13 0.17
CA VAL A 253 3.24 28.72 -0.02
C VAL A 253 4.74 28.62 -0.26
N LEU A 254 5.44 27.91 0.63
CA LEU A 254 6.87 27.63 0.52
C LEU A 254 7.14 26.27 -0.13
N TYR A 255 6.23 25.32 0.08
CA TYR A 255 6.30 23.95 -0.42
C TYR A 255 4.89 23.41 -0.65
N TRP A 256 4.69 22.65 -1.72
CA TRP A 256 3.47 21.88 -1.91
C TRP A 256 3.73 20.66 -2.80
N SER A 257 3.50 19.48 -2.24
CA SER A 257 3.41 18.21 -2.98
C SER A 257 2.02 17.62 -2.79
N GLY A 258 1.45 17.04 -3.85
CA GLY A 258 0.09 16.54 -3.86
C GLY A 258 -0.96 17.59 -4.22
N PHE A 259 -0.59 18.73 -4.80
CA PHE A 259 -1.57 19.68 -5.32
C PHE A 259 -2.28 19.10 -6.55
N VAL A 260 -3.51 19.58 -6.79
CA VAL A 260 -4.27 19.21 -7.99
C VAL A 260 -4.14 20.34 -9.02
N GLU A 261 -3.77 19.98 -10.24
CA GLU A 261 -3.58 20.96 -11.32
C GLU A 261 -4.90 21.65 -11.69
N GLN A 262 -4.83 22.67 -12.56
CA GLN A 262 -6.01 23.39 -13.07
C GLN A 262 -6.92 23.94 -11.95
N GLY A 263 -6.32 24.36 -10.83
CA GLY A 263 -7.04 24.93 -9.69
C GLY A 263 -7.94 23.94 -8.95
N GLY A 264 -7.68 22.63 -9.03
CA GLY A 264 -8.47 21.60 -8.33
C GLY A 264 -9.17 20.61 -9.25
N ALA A 265 -9.37 20.95 -10.53
CA ALA A 265 -10.11 20.12 -11.51
C ALA A 265 -9.20 19.25 -12.40
N GLY A 266 -7.89 19.35 -12.19
CA GLY A 266 -6.83 18.71 -12.96
C GLY A 266 -6.42 17.32 -12.47
N PRO A 267 -5.40 16.71 -13.12
CA PRO A 267 -4.73 15.57 -12.56
C PRO A 267 -4.06 15.95 -11.23
N VAL A 268 -3.90 14.97 -10.34
CA VAL A 268 -3.00 15.12 -9.19
C VAL A 268 -1.58 15.33 -9.73
N GLU A 269 -0.77 16.14 -9.03
CA GLU A 269 0.64 16.34 -9.34
C GLU A 269 1.39 14.99 -9.51
N ALA A 270 2.22 14.88 -10.55
CA ALA A 270 2.87 13.61 -10.94
C ALA A 270 3.80 13.05 -9.86
N GLY A 271 4.47 13.90 -9.09
CA GLY A 271 5.39 13.52 -8.00
C GLY A 271 4.71 13.39 -6.63
N ALA A 272 3.38 13.39 -6.56
CA ALA A 272 2.65 13.19 -5.31
C ALA A 272 2.85 11.77 -4.77
N HIS A 273 2.83 11.63 -3.44
CA HIS A 273 2.84 10.32 -2.78
C HIS A 273 1.51 9.60 -2.98
N ARG A 274 1.45 8.60 -3.87
CA ARG A 274 0.17 8.00 -4.29
C ARG A 274 0.00 6.56 -3.81
N TYR A 275 -1.21 6.28 -3.36
CA TYR A 275 -1.66 4.93 -3.05
C TYR A 275 -2.45 4.39 -4.24
N ARG A 276 -1.76 3.72 -5.17
CA ARG A 276 -2.35 3.15 -6.39
C ARG A 276 -1.63 1.89 -6.84
N SER A 277 -2.23 1.19 -7.80
CA SER A 277 -1.55 0.20 -8.64
C SER A 277 -1.31 0.81 -10.02
N LEU A 278 -0.06 0.94 -10.42
CA LEU A 278 0.33 1.45 -11.72
C LEU A 278 0.66 0.30 -12.66
N LEU A 279 -0.29 -0.01 -13.55
CA LEU A 279 -0.17 -1.04 -14.57
C LEU A 279 0.16 -0.42 -15.92
N ILE A 280 0.95 -1.14 -16.71
CA ILE A 280 1.25 -0.80 -18.11
C ILE A 280 0.93 -1.97 -19.05
N ASP A 281 0.64 -1.63 -20.30
CA ASP A 281 0.39 -2.57 -21.39
C ASP A 281 1.70 -3.07 -22.04
N GLU A 282 1.60 -3.85 -23.11
CA GLU A 282 2.74 -4.44 -23.82
C GLU A 282 3.72 -3.41 -24.39
N HIS A 283 3.23 -2.22 -24.76
CA HIS A 283 4.03 -1.13 -25.31
C HIS A 283 4.46 -0.12 -24.24
N GLY A 284 4.03 -0.31 -23.00
CA GLY A 284 4.36 0.54 -21.86
C GLY A 284 3.40 1.71 -21.64
N ASN A 285 2.21 1.71 -22.25
CA ASN A 285 1.18 2.71 -21.95
C ASN A 285 0.51 2.40 -20.62
N GLU A 286 0.17 3.42 -19.84
CA GLU A 286 -0.59 3.24 -18.59
C GLU A 286 -1.99 2.65 -18.86
N ILE A 287 -2.40 1.70 -18.03
CA ILE A 287 -3.78 1.21 -17.98
C ILE A 287 -4.65 2.26 -17.28
N ASN A 288 -5.07 3.27 -18.04
CA ASN A 288 -5.82 4.43 -17.53
C ASN A 288 -7.25 4.56 -18.11
N LYS A 289 -7.64 3.64 -19.01
CA LYS A 289 -8.96 3.57 -19.67
C LYS A 289 -9.86 2.45 -19.14
N ARG A 290 -9.47 1.83 -18.00
CA ARG A 290 -10.08 0.59 -17.48
C ARG A 290 -9.94 -0.62 -18.41
N ASN A 291 -8.93 -0.61 -19.28
CA ASN A 291 -8.57 -1.68 -20.21
C ASN A 291 -7.71 -2.78 -19.56
N ALA A 292 -8.16 -3.35 -18.46
CA ALA A 292 -7.35 -4.26 -17.63
C ALA A 292 -6.87 -5.53 -18.37
N TRP A 293 -7.58 -5.96 -19.42
CA TRP A 293 -7.17 -7.10 -20.27
C TRP A 293 -5.82 -6.87 -20.99
N ALA A 294 -5.44 -5.61 -21.24
CA ALA A 294 -4.19 -5.25 -21.88
C ALA A 294 -3.00 -5.17 -20.90
N ALA A 295 -3.24 -5.27 -19.58
CA ALA A 295 -2.17 -5.18 -18.60
C ALA A 295 -1.11 -6.27 -18.81
N ARG A 296 0.17 -5.89 -18.76
CA ARG A 296 1.32 -6.80 -18.87
C ARG A 296 2.25 -6.73 -17.68
N ALA A 297 2.49 -5.53 -17.16
CA ALA A 297 3.43 -5.34 -16.06
C ALA A 297 2.91 -4.36 -15.00
N LEU A 298 3.25 -4.64 -13.74
CA LEU A 298 3.10 -3.73 -12.62
C LEU A 298 4.38 -2.91 -12.46
N VAL A 299 4.25 -1.58 -12.56
CA VAL A 299 5.36 -0.65 -12.31
C VAL A 299 5.58 -0.49 -10.81
N TYR A 300 4.52 -0.21 -10.06
CA TYR A 300 4.47 -0.24 -8.60
C TYR A 300 3.05 -0.37 -8.09
N ALA A 301 2.89 -0.90 -6.87
CA ALA A 301 1.66 -0.83 -6.10
C ALA A 301 1.97 -0.31 -4.70
N ARG A 302 1.18 0.63 -4.19
CA ARG A 302 1.31 1.16 -2.83
C ARG A 302 -0.05 1.17 -2.14
N VAL A 303 -0.10 0.53 -0.98
CA VAL A 303 -1.28 0.34 -0.14
C VAL A 303 -0.81 0.26 1.32
N ILE A 304 -1.69 0.60 2.26
CA ILE A 304 -1.46 0.50 3.69
C ILE A 304 -2.23 -0.72 4.21
N PRO A 305 -1.55 -1.74 4.76
CA PRO A 305 -2.24 -2.91 5.31
C PRO A 305 -3.21 -2.57 6.46
N PRO A 306 -4.18 -3.45 6.77
CA PRO A 306 -5.07 -3.27 7.89
C PRO A 306 -4.30 -3.33 9.19
N GLY A 307 -4.49 -2.35 10.07
CA GLY A 307 -3.69 -2.32 11.29
C GLY A 307 -2.22 -1.94 11.05
N ALA A 308 -1.83 -1.44 9.87
CA ALA A 308 -0.48 -0.92 9.62
C ALA A 308 -0.42 0.56 9.23
N ALA A 309 0.80 1.08 9.10
CA ALA A 309 1.11 2.44 8.69
C ALA A 309 2.04 2.45 7.47
N ASP A 310 2.06 3.58 6.78
CA ASP A 310 3.04 3.96 5.75
C ASP A 310 3.58 5.36 6.06
N VAL A 311 4.78 5.69 5.54
CA VAL A 311 5.44 6.97 5.82
C VAL A 311 5.85 7.68 4.53
N GLY A 312 5.22 8.84 4.27
CA GLY A 312 5.66 9.76 3.22
C GLY A 312 6.76 10.67 3.73
N ARG A 313 7.88 10.79 2.98
CA ARG A 313 9.01 11.66 3.33
C ARG A 313 9.05 12.86 2.40
N PHE A 314 9.02 14.07 2.93
CA PHE A 314 8.91 15.29 2.15
C PHE A 314 10.11 16.20 2.40
N ARG A 315 10.80 16.59 1.32
CA ARG A 315 11.99 17.44 1.37
C ARG A 315 11.58 18.90 1.18
N VAL A 316 11.57 19.65 2.26
CA VAL A 316 11.06 21.03 2.34
C VAL A 316 12.22 22.00 2.52
N ALA A 317 12.41 22.90 1.55
CA ALA A 317 13.35 24.01 1.65
C ALA A 317 12.65 25.25 2.24
N ILE A 318 13.27 25.88 3.24
CA ILE A 318 12.78 27.14 3.83
C ILE A 318 13.56 28.29 3.20
N PRO A 319 12.94 29.16 2.38
CA PRO A 319 13.65 30.26 1.75
C PRO A 319 14.20 31.29 2.75
N GLN A 320 15.29 31.99 2.38
CA GLN A 320 15.89 33.04 3.23
C GLN A 320 14.89 34.15 3.62
N GLY A 321 13.95 34.48 2.75
CA GLY A 321 12.91 35.49 3.00
C GLY A 321 11.60 34.97 3.60
N ALA A 322 11.56 33.74 4.12
CA ALA A 322 10.36 33.18 4.76
C ALA A 322 10.04 33.91 6.08
N ARG A 323 8.76 34.08 6.40
CA ARG A 323 8.32 34.71 7.66
C ARG A 323 7.73 33.68 8.62
N GLY A 324 8.22 33.67 9.86
CA GLY A 324 7.78 32.72 10.89
C GLY A 324 6.45 33.07 11.55
N PRO A 325 5.73 32.08 12.09
CA PRO A 325 6.05 30.65 12.07
C PRO A 325 5.74 29.97 10.71
N ILE A 326 6.27 28.77 10.50
CA ILE A 326 5.96 27.94 9.33
C ILE A 326 4.90 26.92 9.72
N THR A 327 3.81 26.87 8.96
CA THR A 327 2.74 25.88 9.12
C THR A 327 2.89 24.78 8.08
N LEU A 328 2.89 23.54 8.53
CA LEU A 328 2.78 22.34 7.71
C LEU A 328 1.37 21.77 7.85
N THR A 329 0.72 21.46 6.72
CA THR A 329 -0.58 20.78 6.69
C THR A 329 -0.44 19.54 5.83
N ALA A 330 -0.73 18.37 6.39
CA ALA A 330 -0.76 17.10 5.68
C ALA A 330 -2.20 16.61 5.53
N ARG A 331 -2.53 16.02 4.38
CA ARG A 331 -3.88 15.51 4.08
C ARG A 331 -3.82 14.18 3.36
N MET A 332 -4.63 13.22 3.81
CA MET A 332 -4.97 12.04 3.04
C MET A 332 -6.19 12.38 2.17
N ASN A 333 -5.98 12.48 0.87
CA ASN A 333 -7.02 12.84 -0.09
C ASN A 333 -7.54 11.60 -0.83
N TYR A 334 -8.83 11.61 -1.16
CA TYR A 334 -9.50 10.57 -1.93
C TYR A 334 -10.41 11.18 -2.99
N ARG A 335 -10.22 10.79 -4.25
CA ARG A 335 -11.11 11.16 -5.36
C ARG A 335 -11.48 9.91 -6.15
N LYS A 336 -12.77 9.56 -6.16
CA LYS A 336 -13.27 8.40 -6.91
C LYS A 336 -13.25 8.70 -8.40
N PHE A 337 -12.67 7.76 -9.14
CA PHE A 337 -12.23 7.84 -10.53
C PHE A 337 -11.06 8.78 -10.76
N SER A 338 -10.04 8.25 -11.46
CA SER A 338 -8.87 9.03 -11.82
C SER A 338 -9.28 10.07 -12.86
N TRP A 339 -8.53 11.17 -12.88
CA TRP A 339 -8.79 12.29 -13.78
C TRP A 339 -8.91 11.89 -15.26
N TYR A 340 -7.98 11.05 -15.73
CA TYR A 340 -7.94 10.58 -17.11
C TYR A 340 -9.13 9.68 -17.42
N ASN A 341 -9.39 8.68 -16.56
CA ASN A 341 -10.49 7.74 -16.78
C ASN A 341 -11.86 8.44 -16.78
N THR A 342 -12.04 9.47 -15.95
CA THR A 342 -13.27 10.28 -15.94
C THR A 342 -13.48 10.97 -17.28
N ARG A 343 -12.44 11.60 -17.83
CA ARG A 343 -12.50 12.25 -19.15
C ARG A 343 -12.74 11.27 -20.28
N PHE A 344 -12.01 10.16 -20.26
CA PHE A 344 -12.16 9.08 -21.22
C PHE A 344 -13.59 8.51 -21.22
N SER A 345 -14.14 8.23 -20.04
CA SER A 345 -15.46 7.61 -19.90
C SER A 345 -16.61 8.51 -20.36
N PHE A 346 -16.48 9.84 -20.22
CA PHE A 346 -17.55 10.79 -20.55
C PHE A 346 -17.40 11.40 -21.95
N ALA A 347 -16.19 11.66 -22.42
CA ALA A 347 -15.95 12.38 -23.66
C ALA A 347 -14.79 11.82 -24.50
N GLY A 348 -14.32 10.61 -24.19
CA GLY A 348 -13.23 9.97 -24.90
C GLY A 348 -13.61 9.64 -26.35
N MET A 349 -12.91 10.25 -27.29
CA MET A 349 -12.99 9.91 -28.71
C MET A 349 -11.59 9.72 -29.28
N ARG A 350 -11.42 8.77 -30.20
CA ARG A 350 -10.14 8.62 -30.92
C ARG A 350 -9.80 9.91 -31.63
N ASP A 351 -8.53 10.30 -31.60
CA ASP A 351 -8.07 11.42 -32.40
C ASP A 351 -8.27 11.11 -33.90
N PRO A 352 -9.16 11.84 -34.60
CA PRO A 352 -9.43 11.59 -36.02
C PRO A 352 -8.22 11.90 -36.90
N ALA A 353 -7.22 12.65 -36.41
CA ALA A 353 -5.96 12.88 -37.11
C ALA A 353 -5.13 11.59 -37.27
N VAL A 354 -5.37 10.57 -36.44
CA VAL A 354 -4.69 9.27 -36.50
C VAL A 354 -5.60 8.26 -37.18
N ALA A 355 -5.49 8.15 -38.51
CA ALA A 355 -6.38 7.31 -39.33
C ALA A 355 -6.31 5.81 -39.00
N ARG A 356 -5.18 5.32 -38.49
CA ARG A 356 -4.96 3.90 -38.13
C ARG A 356 -4.12 3.80 -36.85
N PRO A 357 -4.73 3.97 -35.66
CA PRO A 357 -4.02 3.80 -34.40
C PRO A 357 -3.52 2.35 -34.27
N ALA A 358 -2.32 2.17 -33.72
CA ALA A 358 -1.81 0.84 -33.41
C ALA A 358 -2.56 0.30 -32.17
N VAL A 359 -3.37 -0.73 -32.38
CA VAL A 359 -4.20 -1.35 -31.34
C VAL A 359 -4.16 -2.86 -31.52
N ALA A 360 -3.94 -3.58 -30.43
CA ALA A 360 -4.01 -5.04 -30.36
C ALA A 360 -4.60 -5.46 -29.02
N PRO A 361 -4.89 -6.76 -28.77
CA PRO A 361 -5.36 -7.20 -27.47
C PRO A 361 -4.45 -6.81 -26.30
N GLY A 362 -3.14 -6.69 -26.55
CA GLY A 362 -2.12 -6.37 -25.55
C GLY A 362 -1.75 -4.90 -25.39
N PHE A 363 -2.23 -4.00 -26.26
CA PHE A 363 -1.88 -2.57 -26.18
C PHE A 363 -2.82 -1.67 -26.97
N ASP A 364 -2.81 -0.38 -26.64
CA ASP A 364 -3.54 0.63 -27.39
C ASP A 364 -2.82 1.99 -27.39
N ASP A 365 -2.08 2.24 -28.47
CA ASP A 365 -1.27 3.44 -28.70
C ASP A 365 -2.07 4.62 -29.29
N GLY A 366 -3.36 4.41 -29.57
CA GLY A 366 -4.17 5.44 -30.21
C GLY A 366 -4.46 6.61 -29.24
N PRO A 367 -4.13 7.86 -29.61
CA PRO A 367 -4.44 9.00 -28.76
C PRO A 367 -5.96 9.22 -28.66
N PHE A 368 -6.38 9.72 -27.51
CA PHE A 368 -7.76 10.10 -27.24
C PHE A 368 -7.87 11.60 -27.00
N LEU A 369 -8.89 12.19 -27.61
CA LEU A 369 -9.37 13.53 -27.31
C LEU A 369 -10.54 13.41 -26.32
N PHE A 370 -10.77 14.48 -25.55
CA PHE A 370 -11.86 14.56 -24.57
C PHE A 370 -12.94 15.56 -25.02
N THR A 371 -13.32 15.46 -26.28
CA THR A 371 -14.26 16.35 -26.98
C THR A 371 -15.49 15.62 -27.50
N GLY A 372 -15.67 14.35 -27.13
CA GLY A 372 -16.83 13.56 -27.51
C GLY A 372 -18.14 14.14 -26.99
N ASP A 373 -19.25 13.78 -27.65
CA ASP A 373 -20.58 14.17 -27.23
C ASP A 373 -20.93 13.56 -25.87
N THR A 374 -21.31 14.41 -24.91
CA THR A 374 -21.68 14.01 -23.55
C THR A 374 -23.20 13.92 -23.34
N SER A 375 -24.01 14.20 -24.37
CA SER A 375 -25.48 14.20 -24.26
C SER A 375 -26.05 12.83 -23.86
N GLY A 376 -25.42 11.75 -24.33
CA GLY A 376 -25.82 10.36 -24.11
C GLY A 376 -25.16 9.64 -22.92
N VAL A 377 -24.26 10.29 -22.18
CA VAL A 377 -23.55 9.64 -21.05
C VAL A 377 -24.50 9.33 -19.91
N SER A 378 -24.22 8.28 -19.14
CA SER A 378 -24.99 7.92 -17.95
C SER A 378 -24.85 8.97 -16.83
N GLY A 379 -25.88 9.11 -16.00
CA GLY A 379 -25.94 10.11 -14.93
C GLY A 379 -26.69 11.39 -15.31
N GLY A 380 -26.95 12.25 -14.32
CA GLY A 380 -27.60 13.55 -14.48
C GLY A 380 -26.69 14.63 -15.06
N ILE A 381 -25.37 14.53 -14.85
CA ILE A 381 -24.40 15.48 -15.40
C ILE A 381 -24.05 15.11 -16.85
N LYS A 382 -24.54 15.91 -17.81
CA LYS A 382 -24.26 15.79 -19.25
C LYS A 382 -23.04 16.62 -19.68
N ALA A 383 -21.93 16.39 -18.98
CA ALA A 383 -20.64 17.02 -19.21
C ALA A 383 -19.57 16.11 -18.58
N ILE A 384 -18.28 16.42 -18.79
CA ILE A 384 -17.21 15.77 -18.01
C ILE A 384 -17.33 16.27 -16.56
N PRO A 385 -17.66 15.41 -15.59
CA PRO A 385 -17.80 15.83 -14.21
C PRO A 385 -16.42 16.06 -13.56
N ASP A 386 -16.40 16.84 -12.49
CA ASP A 386 -15.28 16.93 -11.55
C ASP A 386 -15.69 16.28 -10.22
N PRO A 387 -15.44 14.96 -10.03
CA PRO A 387 -15.85 14.26 -8.82
C PRO A 387 -15.21 14.86 -7.56
N PRO A 388 -15.95 14.88 -6.44
CA PRO A 388 -15.47 15.52 -5.22
C PRO A 388 -14.23 14.81 -4.66
N THR A 389 -13.26 15.61 -4.21
CA THR A 389 -12.14 15.15 -3.39
C THR A 389 -12.54 15.20 -1.92
N VAL A 390 -12.37 14.09 -1.22
CA VAL A 390 -12.64 13.96 0.23
C VAL A 390 -11.31 13.93 0.96
N VAL A 391 -11.14 14.82 1.94
CA VAL A 391 -10.02 14.77 2.90
C VAL A 391 -10.40 13.76 3.98
N ILE A 392 -9.85 12.56 3.91
CA ILE A 392 -10.13 11.45 4.82
C ILE A 392 -9.61 11.77 6.22
N ALA A 393 -8.39 12.29 6.29
CA ALA A 393 -7.70 12.65 7.51
C ALA A 393 -6.72 13.79 7.21
N GLN A 394 -6.43 14.59 8.24
CA GLN A 394 -5.46 15.67 8.14
C GLN A 394 -4.74 15.87 9.47
N ASP A 395 -3.54 16.43 9.38
CA ASP A 395 -2.80 16.91 10.53
C ASP A 395 -2.12 18.25 10.19
N ARG A 396 -1.84 19.04 11.23
CA ARG A 396 -1.26 20.37 11.09
C ARG A 396 -0.28 20.65 12.23
N VAL A 397 0.95 20.98 11.87
CA VAL A 397 2.01 21.35 12.80
C VAL A 397 2.54 22.74 12.45
N THR A 398 2.67 23.61 13.45
CA THR A 398 3.26 24.94 13.29
C THR A 398 4.58 25.01 14.03
N LEU A 399 5.67 25.27 13.29
CA LEU A 399 7.02 25.33 13.83
C LEU A 399 7.53 26.77 13.84
N PRO A 400 8.14 27.23 14.95
CA PRO A 400 8.78 28.54 15.01
C PRO A 400 9.92 28.65 13.99
N LEU A 401 10.08 29.84 13.40
CA LEU A 401 11.20 30.19 12.55
C LEU A 401 12.10 31.17 13.31
N VAL A 402 13.36 30.79 13.55
CA VAL A 402 14.29 31.61 14.35
C VAL A 402 15.47 32.06 13.48
N SER A 403 15.62 33.38 13.36
CA SER A 403 16.77 34.03 12.71
C SER A 403 17.91 34.23 13.73
N GLY A 404 19.11 33.69 13.46
CA GLY A 404 20.27 33.88 14.34
C GLY A 404 21.57 33.27 13.79
N PRO A 405 22.75 33.56 14.38
CA PRO A 405 24.09 33.25 13.82
C PRO A 405 24.49 31.76 13.77
N GLY A 406 23.59 30.82 14.06
CA GLY A 406 23.84 29.39 13.88
C GLY A 406 23.65 28.99 12.42
N GLY A 407 24.68 28.40 11.80
CA GLY A 407 24.76 28.10 10.37
C GLY A 407 23.50 27.46 9.75
N ALA A 408 23.38 27.62 8.43
CA ALA A 408 22.28 27.08 7.63
C ALA A 408 22.14 25.55 7.85
N GLY A 409 20.95 25.09 8.23
CA GLY A 409 20.60 23.65 8.21
C GLY A 409 20.43 22.93 9.56
N GLY A 410 20.61 23.58 10.70
CA GLY A 410 20.35 22.93 12.00
C GLY A 410 18.86 22.88 12.36
N LEU A 411 18.32 21.68 12.65
CA LEU A 411 17.04 21.50 13.36
C LEU A 411 17.38 21.42 14.85
N ALA A 412 17.29 22.56 15.55
CA ALA A 412 17.71 22.64 16.94
C ALA A 412 16.55 22.24 17.87
N ARG A 413 16.88 21.39 18.83
CA ARG A 413 15.94 20.79 19.77
C ARG A 413 15.51 21.82 20.83
N ALA A 414 14.20 22.02 21.01
CA ALA A 414 13.69 22.36 22.33
C ALA A 414 13.79 21.11 23.24
N ALA A 415 13.65 21.27 24.56
CA ALA A 415 13.84 20.19 25.54
C ALA A 415 13.18 18.88 25.11
N VAL A 416 13.86 17.73 25.28
CA VAL A 416 13.29 16.42 24.96
C VAL A 416 12.04 16.23 25.81
N PRO A 417 10.84 16.11 25.20
CA PRO A 417 9.61 16.01 25.96
C PRO A 417 9.64 14.72 26.78
N VAL A 418 9.18 14.79 28.03
CA VAL A 418 8.96 13.59 28.83
C VAL A 418 7.95 12.70 28.09
N PRO A 419 8.33 11.48 27.69
CA PRO A 419 7.45 10.61 26.92
C PRO A 419 6.15 10.35 27.68
N GLN A 420 5.04 10.40 26.96
CA GLN A 420 3.71 10.11 27.46
C GLN A 420 3.21 8.76 26.94
N PRO A 421 2.24 8.12 27.62
CA PRO A 421 1.68 6.84 27.16
C PRO A 421 1.15 6.87 25.72
N PHE A 422 0.58 8.00 25.27
CA PHE A 422 0.09 8.14 23.89
C PHE A 422 1.22 8.31 22.85
N ASP A 423 2.42 8.74 23.25
CA ASP A 423 3.57 8.83 22.35
C ASP A 423 4.02 7.44 21.91
N ARG A 424 3.77 6.40 22.73
CA ARG A 424 4.04 4.99 22.41
C ARG A 424 3.38 4.56 21.10
N GLU A 425 2.09 4.89 20.91
CA GLU A 425 1.34 4.49 19.71
C GLU A 425 1.92 5.18 18.46
N ARG A 426 2.27 6.46 18.55
CA ARG A 426 2.86 7.22 17.44
C ARG A 426 4.23 6.68 17.03
N TRP A 427 5.10 6.39 18.00
CA TRP A 427 6.39 5.72 17.74
C TRP A 427 6.20 4.31 17.17
N ASN A 428 5.20 3.57 17.64
CA ASN A 428 4.88 2.24 17.13
C ASN A 428 4.39 2.30 15.68
N ASP A 429 3.51 3.25 15.35
CA ASP A 429 3.01 3.44 13.98
C ASP A 429 4.12 3.89 13.04
N TYR A 430 4.99 4.80 13.46
CA TYR A 430 6.19 5.18 12.70
C TYR A 430 7.11 3.97 12.48
N GLY A 431 7.38 3.17 13.53
CA GLY A 431 8.19 1.95 13.43
C GLY A 431 7.58 0.91 12.48
N ILE A 432 6.25 0.74 12.49
CA ILE A 432 5.53 -0.15 11.57
C ILE A 432 5.73 0.31 10.12
N GLY A 433 5.57 1.60 9.85
CA GLY A 433 5.77 2.15 8.52
C GLY A 433 7.22 1.98 8.03
N MET A 434 8.21 2.24 8.88
CA MET A 434 9.62 2.00 8.57
C MET A 434 9.90 0.52 8.27
N LEU A 435 9.37 -0.38 9.10
CA LEU A 435 9.52 -1.83 8.93
C LEU A 435 8.95 -2.30 7.59
N LEU A 436 7.74 -1.88 7.24
CA LEU A 436 7.08 -2.29 6.00
C LEU A 436 7.74 -1.70 4.74
N GLN A 437 8.41 -0.56 4.87
CA GLN A 437 9.25 0.02 3.82
C GLN A 437 10.65 -0.63 3.73
N GLY A 438 11.01 -1.49 4.69
CA GLY A 438 12.32 -2.14 4.75
C GLY A 438 13.43 -1.28 5.38
N ASP A 439 13.11 -0.14 5.98
CA ASP A 439 14.05 0.66 6.76
C ASP A 439 14.22 0.05 8.17
N LEU A 440 14.94 -1.08 8.23
CA LEU A 440 15.10 -1.85 9.47
C LEU A 440 15.85 -1.06 10.54
N VAL A 441 16.76 -0.17 10.15
CA VAL A 441 17.50 0.71 11.09
C VAL A 441 16.56 1.70 11.75
N ALA A 442 15.73 2.41 10.99
CA ALA A 442 14.76 3.35 11.55
C ALA A 442 13.65 2.63 12.33
N ALA A 443 13.22 1.44 11.86
CA ALA A 443 12.23 0.62 12.55
C ALA A 443 12.73 0.14 13.92
N ARG A 444 13.97 -0.37 13.98
CA ARG A 444 14.62 -0.80 15.23
C ARG A 444 14.65 0.35 16.24
N ALA A 445 15.16 1.51 15.85
CA ALA A 445 15.24 2.69 16.72
C ALA A 445 13.86 3.15 17.21
N ALA A 446 12.83 3.10 16.35
CA ALA A 446 11.48 3.45 16.72
C ALA A 446 10.88 2.46 17.75
N PHE A 447 11.05 1.15 17.54
CA PHE A 447 10.53 0.15 18.48
C PHE A 447 11.33 0.06 19.78
N GLU A 448 12.64 0.33 19.76
CA GLU A 448 13.42 0.55 20.99
C GLU A 448 12.78 1.67 21.81
N ARG A 449 12.44 2.80 21.17
CA ARG A 449 11.74 3.90 21.84
C ARG A 449 10.38 3.47 22.39
N VAL A 450 9.62 2.63 21.70
CA VAL A 450 8.36 2.05 22.20
C VAL A 450 8.60 1.27 23.50
N THR A 451 9.63 0.42 23.55
CA THR A 451 9.95 -0.40 24.75
C THR A 451 10.46 0.43 25.92
N GLU A 452 11.11 1.58 25.67
CA GLU A 452 11.50 2.54 26.69
C GLU A 452 10.30 3.30 27.28
N ILE A 453 9.36 3.70 26.42
CA ILE A 453 8.16 4.45 26.83
C ILE A 453 7.25 3.56 27.68
N ASP A 454 7.06 2.29 27.28
CA ASP A 454 6.24 1.34 28.02
C ASP A 454 6.91 -0.06 28.10
N PRO A 455 7.69 -0.31 29.17
CA PRO A 455 8.35 -1.60 29.38
C PRO A 455 7.40 -2.78 29.67
N ARG A 456 6.09 -2.54 29.79
CA ARG A 456 5.05 -3.57 29.98
C ARG A 456 4.20 -3.81 28.74
N TYR A 457 4.52 -3.16 27.62
CA TYR A 457 3.83 -3.36 26.35
C TYR A 457 4.50 -4.51 25.57
N ALA A 458 3.90 -5.70 25.62
CA ALA A 458 4.45 -6.91 25.00
C ALA A 458 4.70 -6.75 23.49
N ASP A 459 3.77 -6.14 22.75
CA ASP A 459 3.90 -5.93 21.30
C ASP A 459 5.08 -5.02 20.92
N GLY A 460 5.53 -4.14 21.82
CA GLY A 460 6.76 -3.36 21.60
C GLY A 460 7.98 -4.26 21.45
N PHE A 461 8.11 -5.25 22.34
CA PHE A 461 9.18 -6.26 22.26
C PHE A 461 8.99 -7.21 21.08
N VAL A 462 7.75 -7.58 20.73
CA VAL A 462 7.47 -8.38 19.52
C VAL A 462 7.88 -7.63 18.25
N ASN A 463 7.56 -6.35 18.13
CA ASN A 463 7.89 -5.57 16.95
C ASN A 463 9.39 -5.34 16.81
N LEU A 464 10.10 -5.13 17.92
CA LEU A 464 11.56 -5.12 17.92
C LEU A 464 12.15 -6.48 17.54
N GLY A 465 11.64 -7.58 18.12
CA GLY A 465 12.02 -8.95 17.75
C GLY A 465 11.74 -9.29 16.28
N ARG A 466 10.64 -8.79 15.72
CA ARG A 466 10.27 -8.92 14.31
C ARG A 466 11.30 -8.26 13.40
N VAL A 467 11.75 -7.04 13.73
CA VAL A 467 12.85 -6.37 13.00
C VAL A 467 14.12 -7.21 13.05
N LEU A 468 14.51 -7.68 14.24
CA LEU A 468 15.73 -8.47 14.44
C LEU A 468 15.70 -9.81 13.68
N VAL A 469 14.55 -10.48 13.65
CA VAL A 469 14.36 -11.70 12.85
C VAL A 469 14.55 -11.40 11.36
N GLN A 470 14.02 -10.27 10.86
CA GLN A 470 14.18 -9.86 9.46
C GLN A 470 15.62 -9.44 9.14
N GLU A 471 16.35 -8.87 10.10
CA GLU A 471 17.80 -8.57 9.97
C GLU A 471 18.68 -9.83 10.05
N GLY A 472 18.13 -10.97 10.47
CA GLY A 472 18.87 -12.21 10.72
C GLY A 472 19.58 -12.27 12.08
N ASP A 473 19.38 -11.27 12.94
CA ASP A 473 19.93 -11.19 14.31
C ASP A 473 19.06 -11.98 15.28
N HIS A 474 19.01 -13.30 15.08
CA HIS A 474 18.18 -14.20 15.86
C HIS A 474 18.61 -14.30 17.33
N GLU A 475 19.91 -14.16 17.61
CA GLU A 475 20.44 -14.22 18.98
C GLU A 475 19.91 -13.09 19.85
N THR A 476 19.82 -11.87 19.32
CA THR A 476 19.24 -10.73 20.04
C THR A 476 17.71 -10.79 20.06
N ALA A 477 17.08 -11.37 19.04
CA ALA A 477 15.62 -11.47 18.96
C ALA A 477 15.02 -12.40 20.04
N LEU A 478 15.64 -13.55 20.30
CA LEU A 478 15.14 -14.57 21.24
C LEU A 478 14.77 -14.01 22.63
N PRO A 479 15.69 -13.37 23.39
CA PRO A 479 15.38 -12.88 24.73
C PRO A 479 14.30 -11.78 24.75
N LEU A 480 14.16 -11.01 23.68
CA LEU A 480 13.11 -9.99 23.56
C LEU A 480 11.74 -10.62 23.34
N LEU A 481 11.67 -11.65 22.50
CA LEU A 481 10.43 -12.40 22.24
C LEU A 481 10.02 -13.23 23.46
N GLU A 482 10.98 -13.82 24.19
CA GLU A 482 10.75 -14.46 25.48
C GLU A 482 10.24 -13.46 26.53
N ARG A 483 10.80 -12.25 26.57
CA ARG A 483 10.29 -11.17 27.43
C ARG A 483 8.86 -10.78 27.07
N ALA A 484 8.52 -10.70 25.79
CA ALA A 484 7.15 -10.45 25.35
C ALA A 484 6.18 -11.52 25.88
N LEU A 485 6.55 -12.80 25.80
CA LEU A 485 5.78 -13.92 26.34
C LEU A 485 5.73 -13.91 27.87
N GLY A 486 6.77 -13.42 28.56
CA GLY A 486 6.74 -13.22 30.01
C GLY A 486 5.72 -12.17 30.46
N ILE A 487 5.40 -11.19 29.60
CA ILE A 487 4.36 -10.18 29.84
C ILE A 487 2.98 -10.70 29.41
N ALA A 488 2.90 -11.33 28.23
CA ALA A 488 1.68 -11.84 27.64
C ALA A 488 1.90 -13.27 27.08
N PRO A 489 1.67 -14.32 27.90
CA PRO A 489 1.99 -15.70 27.54
C PRO A 489 1.26 -16.23 26.31
N ASP A 490 0.04 -15.75 26.03
CA ASP A 490 -0.79 -16.21 24.92
C ASP A 490 -0.61 -15.37 23.63
N LEU A 491 0.41 -14.51 23.57
CA LEU A 491 0.63 -13.59 22.45
C LEU A 491 1.13 -14.36 21.23
N ALA A 492 0.21 -14.69 20.31
CA ALA A 492 0.51 -15.51 19.13
C ALA A 492 1.59 -14.92 18.21
N SER A 493 1.67 -13.60 18.10
CA SER A 493 2.71 -12.92 17.31
C SER A 493 4.10 -13.18 17.90
N ALA A 494 4.25 -13.11 19.23
CA ALA A 494 5.48 -13.44 19.93
C ALA A 494 5.88 -14.91 19.70
N HIS A 495 4.93 -15.83 19.85
CA HIS A 495 5.16 -17.25 19.54
C HIS A 495 5.61 -17.47 18.09
N TYR A 496 4.96 -16.82 17.12
CA TYR A 496 5.30 -16.95 15.72
C TYR A 496 6.74 -16.47 15.43
N PHE A 497 7.10 -15.26 15.85
CA PHE A 497 8.45 -14.73 15.59
C PHE A 497 9.53 -15.47 16.39
N LEU A 498 9.20 -15.95 17.59
CA LEU A 498 10.10 -16.82 18.37
C LEU A 498 10.37 -18.12 17.60
N ALA A 499 9.33 -18.76 17.07
CA ALA A 499 9.48 -19.96 16.27
C ALA A 499 10.33 -19.74 15.00
N LEU A 500 10.22 -18.57 14.34
CA LEU A 500 11.07 -18.25 13.21
C LEU A 500 12.56 -18.14 13.60
N ALA A 501 12.87 -17.45 14.69
CA ALA A 501 14.23 -17.35 15.21
C ALA A 501 14.78 -18.75 15.60
N LEU A 502 13.96 -19.59 16.24
CA LEU A 502 14.31 -20.96 16.61
C LEU A 502 14.57 -21.85 15.40
N LYS A 503 13.70 -21.78 14.38
CA LYS A 503 13.84 -22.51 13.12
C LYS A 503 15.15 -22.17 12.42
N ALA A 504 15.50 -20.88 12.36
CA ALA A 504 16.76 -20.43 11.75
C ALA A 504 17.99 -20.97 12.49
N ARG A 505 17.87 -21.29 13.77
CA ARG A 505 18.89 -21.94 14.61
C ARG A 505 18.81 -23.47 14.61
N GLY A 506 17.95 -24.06 13.78
CA GLY A 506 17.75 -25.51 13.68
C GLY A 506 17.01 -26.15 14.86
N ARG A 507 16.44 -25.35 15.78
CA ARG A 507 15.66 -25.86 16.93
C ARG A 507 14.22 -26.15 16.51
N TYR A 508 14.04 -27.14 15.64
CA TYR A 508 12.76 -27.41 14.98
C TYR A 508 11.63 -27.83 15.92
N ASP A 509 11.90 -28.65 16.93
CA ASP A 509 10.86 -29.11 17.86
C ASP A 509 10.31 -27.95 18.70
N ALA A 510 11.19 -27.13 19.27
CA ALA A 510 10.80 -25.93 20.00
C ALA A 510 10.07 -24.91 19.09
N ALA A 511 10.50 -24.76 17.83
CA ALA A 511 9.80 -23.92 16.86
C ALA A 511 8.38 -24.44 16.58
N LEU A 512 8.20 -25.76 16.44
CA LEU A 512 6.88 -26.37 16.25
C LEU A 512 5.97 -26.18 17.47
N GLU A 513 6.49 -26.27 18.69
CA GLU A 513 5.72 -26.01 19.91
C GLU A 513 5.13 -24.60 19.90
N HIS A 514 5.94 -23.58 19.62
CA HIS A 514 5.46 -22.20 19.56
C HIS A 514 4.54 -21.94 18.37
N LEU A 515 4.80 -22.50 17.18
CA LEU A 515 3.85 -22.39 16.06
C LEU A 515 2.51 -23.07 16.37
N ARG A 516 2.52 -24.20 17.07
CA ARG A 516 1.29 -24.88 17.52
C ARG A 516 0.54 -24.05 18.55
N ALA A 517 1.22 -23.34 19.44
CA ALA A 517 0.59 -22.38 20.35
C ALA A 517 -0.09 -21.24 19.58
N ALA A 518 0.59 -20.66 18.58
CA ALA A 518 -0.01 -19.66 17.69
C ALA A 518 -1.22 -20.22 16.91
N ALA A 519 -1.10 -21.43 16.35
CA ALA A 519 -2.17 -22.10 15.61
C ALA A 519 -3.35 -22.54 16.47
N ALA A 520 -3.14 -22.81 17.76
CA ALA A 520 -4.23 -23.11 18.69
C ALA A 520 -5.13 -21.87 18.88
N ARG A 521 -4.54 -20.67 18.88
CA ARG A 521 -5.29 -19.41 18.95
C ARG A 521 -5.86 -18.98 17.60
N PHE A 522 -5.10 -19.17 16.53
CA PHE A 522 -5.42 -18.75 15.16
C PHE A 522 -5.37 -19.95 14.21
N PRO A 523 -6.37 -20.86 14.26
CA PRO A 523 -6.31 -22.13 13.54
C PRO A 523 -6.39 -21.99 12.02
N ARG A 524 -6.86 -20.85 11.51
CA ARG A 524 -6.96 -20.55 10.08
C ARG A 524 -5.89 -19.57 9.59
N ASP A 525 -4.88 -19.23 10.39
CA ASP A 525 -3.77 -18.42 9.87
C ASP A 525 -2.94 -19.28 8.90
N LYS A 526 -3.08 -19.00 7.59
CA LYS A 526 -2.43 -19.79 6.53
C LYS A 526 -0.90 -19.74 6.64
N VAL A 527 -0.33 -18.61 7.04
CA VAL A 527 1.12 -18.44 7.16
C VAL A 527 1.68 -19.22 8.34
N VAL A 528 0.97 -19.28 9.47
CA VAL A 528 1.33 -20.16 10.58
C VAL A 528 1.30 -21.63 10.12
N ARG A 529 0.25 -22.05 9.41
CA ARG A 529 0.13 -23.42 8.87
C ARG A 529 1.28 -23.77 7.93
N ASP A 530 1.63 -22.87 7.01
CA ASP A 530 2.75 -23.05 6.09
C ASP A 530 4.09 -23.20 6.83
N GLN A 531 4.32 -22.42 7.89
CA GLN A 531 5.54 -22.57 8.68
C GLN A 531 5.60 -23.92 9.40
N ILE A 532 4.48 -24.41 9.94
CA ILE A 532 4.40 -25.75 10.54
C ILE A 532 4.71 -26.81 9.48
N GLY A 533 4.03 -26.76 8.34
CA GLY A 533 4.23 -27.68 7.23
C GLY A 533 5.68 -27.70 6.74
N ARG A 534 6.30 -26.53 6.61
CA ARG A 534 7.70 -26.40 6.20
C ARG A 534 8.67 -27.03 7.20
N ILE A 535 8.45 -26.85 8.50
CA ILE A 535 9.32 -27.49 9.51
C ILE A 535 9.13 -29.01 9.50
N LEU A 536 7.88 -29.49 9.40
CA LEU A 536 7.59 -30.92 9.30
C LEU A 536 8.27 -31.55 8.07
N PHE A 537 8.25 -30.87 6.93
CA PHE A 537 8.96 -31.30 5.73
C PHE A 537 10.48 -31.38 5.95
N LEU A 538 11.09 -30.38 6.59
CA LEU A 538 12.51 -30.40 6.95
C LEU A 538 12.88 -31.55 7.92
N GLN A 539 11.94 -31.95 8.78
CA GLN A 539 12.06 -33.12 9.64
C GLN A 539 11.75 -34.45 8.93
N ARG A 540 11.55 -34.45 7.60
CA ARG A 540 11.15 -35.61 6.78
C ARG A 540 9.79 -36.21 7.15
N ARG A 541 8.91 -35.43 7.79
CA ARG A 541 7.54 -35.81 8.17
C ARG A 541 6.56 -35.38 7.07
N GLY A 542 6.78 -35.89 5.86
CA GLY A 542 6.08 -35.43 4.64
C GLY A 542 4.56 -35.51 4.70
N GLN A 543 3.99 -36.58 5.24
CA GLN A 543 2.53 -36.73 5.32
C GLN A 543 1.88 -35.71 6.27
N GLU A 544 2.54 -35.40 7.39
CA GLU A 544 2.06 -34.37 8.32
C GLU A 544 2.22 -32.97 7.72
N ALA A 545 3.28 -32.74 6.96
CA ALA A 545 3.49 -31.48 6.24
C ALA A 545 2.37 -31.22 5.22
N ILE A 546 2.02 -32.23 4.42
CA ILE A 546 0.92 -32.17 3.45
C ILE A 546 -0.39 -31.75 4.16
N ALA A 547 -0.71 -32.37 5.29
CA ALA A 547 -1.94 -32.06 6.02
C ALA A 547 -2.00 -30.60 6.53
N GLU A 548 -0.86 -29.95 6.81
CA GLU A 548 -0.84 -28.53 7.19
C GLU A 548 -0.95 -27.60 5.97
N PHE A 549 -0.30 -27.93 4.85
CA PHE A 549 -0.45 -27.15 3.61
C PHE A 549 -1.88 -27.25 3.04
N GLU A 550 -2.52 -28.41 3.14
CA GLU A 550 -3.94 -28.57 2.77
C GLU A 550 -4.84 -27.67 3.62
N LYS A 551 -4.54 -27.47 4.91
CA LYS A 551 -5.27 -26.51 5.76
C LYS A 551 -5.07 -25.06 5.33
N ALA A 552 -3.88 -24.70 4.86
CA ALA A 552 -3.63 -23.38 4.26
C ALA A 552 -4.46 -23.19 2.98
N LEU A 553 -4.53 -24.21 2.12
CA LEU A 553 -5.31 -24.19 0.88
C LEU A 553 -6.84 -24.16 1.09
N LEU A 554 -7.35 -24.58 2.25
CA LEU A 554 -8.76 -24.39 2.62
C LEU A 554 -9.11 -22.90 2.85
N VAL A 555 -8.11 -22.06 3.11
CA VAL A 555 -8.28 -20.62 3.29
C VAL A 555 -7.97 -19.88 1.99
N ASP A 556 -6.84 -20.22 1.36
CA ASP A 556 -6.38 -19.64 0.12
C ASP A 556 -6.01 -20.74 -0.88
N PRO A 557 -6.92 -21.10 -1.80
CA PRO A 557 -6.62 -22.08 -2.85
C PRO A 557 -5.59 -21.63 -3.89
N GLU A 558 -5.14 -20.37 -3.83
CA GLU A 558 -4.13 -19.78 -4.72
C GLU A 558 -2.78 -19.60 -3.99
N ASP A 559 -2.61 -20.18 -2.79
CA ASP A 559 -1.40 -19.99 -1.98
C ASP A 559 -0.17 -20.62 -2.65
N LEU A 560 0.72 -19.75 -3.12
CA LEU A 560 1.92 -20.13 -3.85
C LEU A 560 2.89 -20.94 -2.97
N THR A 561 2.99 -20.60 -1.68
CA THR A 561 3.88 -21.27 -0.73
C THR A 561 3.39 -22.70 -0.48
N ALA A 562 2.09 -22.88 -0.28
CA ALA A 562 1.50 -24.19 -0.08
C ALA A 562 1.69 -25.09 -1.31
N HIS A 563 1.35 -24.63 -2.52
CA HIS A 563 1.52 -25.42 -3.74
C HIS A 563 2.98 -25.81 -4.00
N TYR A 564 3.91 -24.88 -3.79
CA TYR A 564 5.33 -25.17 -3.95
C TYR A 564 5.82 -26.25 -2.97
N ASN A 565 5.46 -26.16 -1.69
CA ASN A 565 5.91 -27.13 -0.70
C ASN A 565 5.17 -28.47 -0.82
N LEU A 566 3.90 -28.48 -1.24
CA LEU A 566 3.18 -29.72 -1.56
C LEU A 566 3.85 -30.47 -2.72
N MET A 567 4.23 -29.76 -3.78
CA MET A 567 5.03 -30.33 -4.89
C MET A 567 6.29 -31.02 -4.35
N LEU A 568 7.04 -30.36 -3.47
CA LEU A 568 8.25 -30.96 -2.85
C LEU A 568 7.93 -32.17 -1.95
N CYS A 569 6.83 -32.11 -1.19
CA CYS A 569 6.39 -33.23 -0.35
C CYS A 569 6.02 -34.45 -1.19
N HIS A 570 5.21 -34.28 -2.24
CA HIS A 570 4.80 -35.36 -3.13
C HIS A 570 5.97 -35.97 -3.89
N ARG A 571 6.91 -35.14 -4.36
CA ARG A 571 8.18 -35.60 -4.95
C ARG A 571 8.96 -36.49 -3.98
N ALA A 572 9.09 -36.06 -2.72
CA ALA A 572 9.80 -36.83 -1.70
C ALA A 572 9.11 -38.16 -1.35
N LEU A 573 7.80 -38.25 -1.53
CA LEU A 573 6.99 -39.47 -1.30
C LEU A 573 6.82 -40.34 -2.57
N GLY A 574 7.25 -39.87 -3.73
CA GLY A 574 7.10 -40.58 -5.01
C GLY A 574 5.68 -40.52 -5.62
N ASP A 575 4.82 -39.59 -5.18
CA ASP A 575 3.51 -39.37 -5.78
C ASP A 575 3.60 -38.40 -6.97
N GLU A 576 4.03 -38.92 -8.12
CA GLU A 576 4.23 -38.11 -9.32
C GLU A 576 2.97 -37.41 -9.83
N ARG A 577 1.79 -37.99 -9.58
CA ARG A 577 0.52 -37.42 -10.07
C ARG A 577 0.19 -36.16 -9.27
N ALA A 578 0.30 -36.23 -7.95
CA ALA A 578 0.08 -35.07 -7.09
C ALA A 578 1.19 -34.03 -7.30
N GLU A 579 2.46 -34.45 -7.41
CA GLU A 579 3.56 -33.53 -7.73
C GLU A 579 3.28 -32.67 -8.96
N ARG A 580 2.95 -33.31 -10.10
CA ARG A 580 2.66 -32.59 -11.35
C ARG A 580 1.46 -31.65 -11.24
N ARG A 581 0.46 -32.00 -10.42
CA ARG A 581 -0.70 -31.14 -10.17
C ARG A 581 -0.27 -29.87 -9.44
N GLU A 582 0.50 -30.01 -8.36
CA GLU A 582 0.93 -28.88 -7.54
C GLU A 582 1.94 -28.00 -8.27
N GLU A 583 2.83 -28.58 -9.09
CA GLU A 583 3.75 -27.84 -9.96
C GLU A 583 3.00 -26.97 -10.97
N ALA A 584 1.93 -27.50 -11.58
CA ALA A 584 1.11 -26.74 -12.52
C ALA A 584 0.37 -25.57 -11.83
N LEU A 585 -0.13 -25.78 -10.61
CA LEU A 585 -0.79 -24.72 -9.83
C LEU A 585 0.19 -23.66 -9.34
N TYR A 586 1.35 -24.07 -8.82
CA TYR A 586 2.45 -23.17 -8.48
C TYR A 586 2.84 -22.30 -9.68
N THR A 587 3.07 -22.91 -10.84
CA THR A 587 3.45 -22.18 -12.06
C THR A 587 2.34 -21.24 -12.53
N ARG A 588 1.07 -21.65 -12.41
CA ARG A 588 -0.10 -20.83 -12.78
C ARG A 588 -0.22 -19.58 -11.92
N PHE A 589 -0.04 -19.69 -10.61
CA PHE A 589 -0.21 -18.56 -9.67
C PHE A 589 1.06 -17.73 -9.49
N LYS A 590 2.22 -18.23 -9.91
CA LYS A 590 3.49 -17.51 -9.85
C LYS A 590 3.45 -16.23 -10.69
N ALA A 591 4.01 -15.15 -10.16
CA ALA A 591 4.23 -13.92 -10.92
C ALA A 591 5.25 -14.13 -12.06
N ASP A 592 5.01 -13.49 -13.20
CA ASP A 592 5.96 -13.40 -14.31
C ASP A 592 6.98 -12.31 -14.00
N GLU A 593 8.10 -12.74 -13.45
CA GLU A 593 9.25 -11.89 -13.14
C GLU A 593 9.80 -11.23 -14.42
N ALA A 594 9.72 -11.89 -15.58
CA ALA A 594 10.25 -11.37 -16.84
C ALA A 594 9.46 -10.15 -17.35
N ALA A 595 8.17 -10.04 -16.99
CA ALA A 595 7.33 -8.89 -17.32
C ALA A 595 7.89 -7.57 -16.77
N GLN A 596 8.75 -7.61 -15.73
CA GLN A 596 9.42 -6.41 -15.21
C GLN A 596 10.30 -5.72 -16.25
N ALA A 597 10.82 -6.43 -17.25
CA ALA A 597 11.61 -5.85 -18.32
C ALA A 597 10.81 -4.80 -19.13
N ILE A 598 9.50 -4.99 -19.28
CA ILE A 598 8.58 -4.08 -19.98
C ILE A 598 8.59 -2.68 -19.31
N THR A 599 8.69 -2.65 -17.97
CA THR A 599 8.69 -1.39 -17.21
C THR A 599 9.92 -0.51 -17.44
N GLY A 600 10.99 -1.03 -18.04
CA GLY A 600 12.27 -0.32 -18.14
C GLY A 600 12.18 1.01 -18.90
N SER A 601 11.54 1.01 -20.07
CA SER A 601 11.36 2.23 -20.88
C SER A 601 10.44 3.23 -20.20
N TYR A 602 9.32 2.74 -19.65
CA TYR A 602 8.36 3.58 -18.94
C TYR A 602 9.03 4.30 -17.75
N ARG A 603 9.83 3.59 -16.94
CA ARG A 603 10.52 4.17 -15.77
C ARG A 603 11.54 5.25 -16.13
N ARG A 604 12.21 5.15 -17.28
CA ARG A 604 13.14 6.20 -17.74
C ARG A 604 12.42 7.47 -18.17
N LEU A 605 11.26 7.33 -18.80
CA LEU A 605 10.44 8.46 -19.26
C LEU A 605 9.62 9.10 -18.14
N ASN A 606 9.32 8.34 -17.08
CA ASN A 606 8.50 8.77 -15.96
C ASN A 606 9.30 8.69 -14.65
N PRO A 607 10.24 9.63 -14.41
CA PRO A 607 11.12 9.58 -13.24
C PRO A 607 10.36 9.61 -11.92
N GLU A 608 9.21 10.29 -11.85
CA GLU A 608 8.36 10.33 -10.65
C GLU A 608 7.74 8.96 -10.34
N ALA A 609 7.24 8.25 -11.35
CA ALA A 609 6.71 6.89 -11.16
C ALA A 609 7.83 5.88 -10.82
N ASN A 610 9.04 6.10 -11.35
CA ASN A 610 10.22 5.33 -10.98
C ASN A 610 10.67 5.61 -9.53
N LEU A 611 10.47 6.83 -9.05
CA LEU A 611 10.71 7.20 -7.66
C LEU A 611 9.69 6.54 -6.73
N GLU A 612 8.38 6.62 -7.06
CA GLU A 612 7.29 5.99 -6.28
C GLU A 612 7.43 4.47 -6.14
N ARG A 613 8.10 3.82 -7.09
CA ARG A 613 8.43 2.39 -7.02
C ARG A 613 9.38 2.06 -5.87
N GLN A 614 10.22 3.00 -5.46
CA GLN A 614 11.16 2.77 -4.37
C GLN A 614 10.38 2.77 -3.03
N PRO A 615 10.63 1.80 -2.14
CA PRO A 615 9.98 1.80 -0.82
C PRO A 615 10.36 3.02 0.03
N ILE A 616 11.60 3.51 -0.16
CA ILE A 616 12.17 4.64 0.57
C ILE A 616 12.61 5.69 -0.44
N HIS A 617 11.89 6.81 -0.46
CA HIS A 617 12.16 7.96 -1.33
C HIS A 617 11.65 9.25 -0.67
N GLU A 618 11.98 10.40 -1.28
CA GLU A 618 11.58 11.72 -0.79
C GLU A 618 10.90 12.57 -1.87
N HIS A 619 9.86 13.29 -1.48
CA HIS A 619 9.09 14.19 -2.35
C HIS A 619 9.65 15.61 -2.32
N ALA A 620 10.11 16.11 -3.47
CA ALA A 620 10.61 17.47 -3.63
C ALA A 620 9.50 18.48 -3.96
N ASN A 621 9.76 19.77 -3.79
CA ASN A 621 8.80 20.81 -4.16
C ASN A 621 8.70 20.93 -5.69
N ARG A 622 7.49 20.78 -6.23
CA ARG A 622 7.21 21.05 -7.65
C ARG A 622 6.25 22.21 -7.86
N TYR A 623 5.72 22.77 -6.78
CA TYR A 623 4.80 23.89 -6.88
C TYR A 623 5.52 25.17 -7.27
N SER A 624 4.98 25.81 -8.32
CA SER A 624 5.33 27.17 -8.70
C SER A 624 4.08 28.04 -8.52
N ALA A 625 4.23 29.18 -7.83
CA ALA A 625 3.12 30.10 -7.68
C ALA A 625 2.66 30.59 -9.06
N PRO A 626 1.34 30.67 -9.33
CA PRO A 626 0.85 31.30 -10.53
C PRO A 626 1.45 32.71 -10.62
N ALA A 627 2.06 33.06 -11.75
CA ALA A 627 2.53 34.42 -11.98
C ALA A 627 1.34 35.35 -11.73
N ALA A 628 1.52 36.36 -10.86
CA ALA A 628 0.49 37.37 -10.62
C ALA A 628 0.06 37.87 -12.00
N ALA A 629 -1.20 37.60 -12.36
CA ALA A 629 -1.72 37.92 -13.68
C ALA A 629 -1.54 39.43 -13.88
N SER A 630 -0.51 39.82 -14.63
CA SER A 630 -0.46 41.17 -15.14
C SER A 630 -1.67 41.27 -16.07
N ALA A 631 -2.60 42.14 -15.71
CA ALA A 631 -3.77 42.43 -16.51
C ALA A 631 -3.30 43.07 -17.82
N ARG A 632 -2.95 42.24 -18.82
CA ARG A 632 -2.88 42.55 -20.25
C ARG A 632 -2.51 41.29 -21.04
N GLY A 633 -3.48 40.78 -21.80
CA GLY A 633 -3.24 39.84 -22.89
C GLY A 633 -3.68 38.40 -22.61
N ALA A 634 -4.99 38.18 -22.44
CA ALA A 634 -5.56 36.85 -22.62
C ALA A 634 -5.45 36.46 -24.11
N ALA A 635 -4.38 35.78 -24.48
CA ALA A 635 -4.26 35.06 -25.74
C ALA A 635 -3.96 33.60 -25.43
N ARG A 636 -4.85 32.73 -25.91
CA ARG A 636 -4.85 31.27 -25.78
C ARG A 636 -3.46 30.66 -25.98
N ALA A 637 -2.94 29.97 -24.97
CA ALA A 637 -1.91 28.96 -25.14
C ALA A 637 -2.58 27.59 -25.33
N PRO A 638 -2.21 26.78 -26.34
CA PRO A 638 -2.79 25.46 -26.53
C PRO A 638 -2.27 24.51 -25.44
N ALA A 639 -3.14 23.59 -25.03
CA ALA A 639 -2.81 22.48 -24.15
C ALA A 639 -1.62 21.71 -24.74
N ARG A 640 -0.53 21.59 -23.97
CA ARG A 640 0.53 20.62 -24.29
C ARG A 640 -0.08 19.23 -24.16
N ALA A 641 -0.37 18.62 -25.30
CA ALA A 641 -0.62 17.20 -25.38
C ALA A 641 0.63 16.46 -24.88
N PHE A 642 0.44 15.57 -23.90
CA PHE A 642 1.39 14.48 -23.68
C PHE A 642 1.32 13.58 -24.91
N ALA A 643 2.27 13.75 -25.83
CA ALA A 643 2.55 12.81 -26.91
C ALA A 643 3.95 12.22 -26.68
N PRO A 644 4.17 10.91 -26.88
CA PRO A 644 5.51 10.36 -26.91
C PRO A 644 6.19 10.80 -28.21
N GLU A 645 7.44 11.24 -28.13
CA GLU A 645 8.24 11.59 -29.31
C GLU A 645 8.38 10.37 -30.25
N ALA A 646 8.00 10.56 -31.50
CA ALA A 646 8.13 9.58 -32.56
C ALA A 646 9.60 9.25 -32.84
N ARG A 647 9.94 7.96 -32.90
CA ARG A 647 11.25 7.48 -33.35
C ARG A 647 11.48 7.85 -34.82
N ALA A 648 12.43 8.74 -35.08
CA ALA A 648 13.00 8.89 -36.41
C ALA A 648 13.90 7.68 -36.70
N GLY A 649 13.52 6.86 -37.68
CA GLY A 649 14.34 5.77 -38.18
C GLY A 649 15.42 6.30 -39.11
N GLU A 650 16.68 6.09 -38.74
CA GLU A 650 17.81 6.16 -39.67
C GLU A 650 17.76 4.94 -40.60
N ARG A 651 17.39 5.17 -41.87
CA ARG A 651 17.78 4.30 -42.97
C ARG A 651 18.83 5.04 -43.80
N GLY A 652 20.09 4.77 -43.50
CA GLY A 652 21.20 5.06 -44.40
C GLY A 652 21.38 3.89 -45.38
N ALA A 653 21.29 4.20 -46.68
CA ALA A 653 21.64 3.32 -47.77
C ALA A 653 23.18 3.26 -47.96
N GLY A 654 23.71 2.12 -48.41
CA GLY A 654 25.08 2.07 -48.93
C GLY A 654 25.70 0.68 -49.02
N GLN A 655 25.47 0.02 -50.17
CA GLN A 655 26.19 -1.12 -50.78
C GLN A 655 26.10 -2.50 -50.12
#